data_AF-A0A941I6R6-F1
#
_entry.id   AF-A0A941I6R6-F1
#
_cell.length_a   1.000
_cell.length_b   1.000
_cell.length_c   1.000
_cell.angle_alpha   90.00
_cell.angle_beta   90.00
_cell.angle_gamma   90.00
#
_symmetry.space_group_name_H-M   'P 1'
#
loop_
_entity.id
_entity.type
_entity.pdbx_description
1 polymer ?
#
loop_
_entity_poly.entity_id
_entity_poly.type
_entity_poly.pdbx_seq_one_letter_code
_entity_poly.pdbx_strand_id
1 'polypeptide(L)'
;MRLCISTSLRPLAFAAFLVCSGVLPLTSPVFAADHVPLAAAARPQKLEPTPAWVSKVAPEWDARDATAPVYLPLLDVQTRVEARQTYRYSHVIRKIRDTAGLESGSQILMIFDPNYQKLSIHQLQIVRNGKVIQKFDPKKIRYLQRESRLEAQMLDGQITASITLDDARAGDQIEYAYTLTGANPVFDGRFVDIEWVYSNYGPVSQFYYRLLHPDNRQMQWKYDSKLFEIQQESRGGWKETVLRRRFVPAFQNDPYGIASTYLKDQIQISEFRDWNDVAQWSKRLFQSAYQPAPDIEKEAERLAKLADTPELALLKTLDFVQKEVRYFGTEIGENSHLPHPPADVLRQRFGDCKDKTGLLIALLKAQKIEAEPVLVSTVFRDDTQQLLASPLAFNHVIARVKLNGKTYWLDATRSFQTGDLKSRQALAQRTGLPAQSDTRELVMMPDSSRDLQAVTWDQYTIQAMGKPAVLDVRQTYYGDSAESLRANLAANRKPDIEKEIIAEYLRFYPAAKPDGALGVSEESGQNAVTLTLRFELPDFWRYHEKQTLQTDFSPVTLSQTLRMPTQVPRTETMRISPTGMYRQVTDIRFSEPVFSKTFNKRFDETNKHFEIHSIANGETDHVQIQSDLRFMRDRVEPADWTTYRDKVQRGWNGLLNTLTINAISAPQLIRARLDMDDLEKAIKEKKISVYSEAQAEAVYRLPVLDAQLNSGRLSEKQKADVYQERAQRLQQIGRLKGAKADIEKALQIKPQELPLLLQLGQIAQMQNNQPEAARIAKQMLDLQANDVSAQSLLASTLYQQKQYAASAAQWRTVLADRNEAEKSTAVIGLFLAAQAAGQDPVAATSEFLPQSTHPAWPYPVLQVLHGHLSETALQTQLKTDGKTDYVKMTEAYYALGQFALQQGNKAQAKAWFQKAMSGMQMEMPELYFADRQLETLK
;
A
#
# COMPACT_ATOMS: atom_id res chain seq x y z
N MET A 1 0.84 5.77 -17.67
CA MET A 1 1.85 6.04 -16.62
C MET A 1 1.82 4.88 -15.63
N ARG A 2 2.78 3.95 -15.68
CA ARG A 2 2.86 2.81 -14.74
C ARG A 2 3.49 3.30 -13.43
N LEU A 3 2.67 3.69 -12.46
CA LEU A 3 3.13 4.05 -11.12
C LEU A 3 3.37 2.78 -10.31
N CYS A 4 4.63 2.35 -10.25
CA CYS A 4 5.13 1.45 -9.20
C CYS A 4 5.17 2.24 -7.89
N ILE A 5 4.16 2.09 -7.04
CA ILE A 5 4.16 2.64 -5.68
C ILE A 5 4.83 1.61 -4.78
N SER A 6 5.98 1.96 -4.20
CA SER A 6 6.64 1.17 -3.16
C SER A 6 5.74 1.07 -1.92
N THR A 7 5.53 -0.15 -1.45
CA THR A 7 4.60 -0.52 -0.38
C THR A 7 5.33 -0.76 0.95
N SER A 8 6.07 0.25 1.41
CA SER A 8 6.55 0.31 2.79
C SER A 8 5.70 1.30 3.58
N LEU A 9 4.67 0.80 4.30
CA LEU A 9 4.17 1.27 5.60
C LEU A 9 2.75 0.74 5.88
N ARG A 10 2.52 0.39 7.15
CA ARG A 10 1.33 -0.29 7.69
C ARG A 10 0.12 0.65 7.69
N PRO A 11 -1.08 0.23 7.24
CA PRO A 11 -2.28 0.98 7.52
C PRO A 11 -2.68 0.81 8.98
N LEU A 12 -3.26 1.87 9.52
CA LEU A 12 -3.82 2.04 10.86
C LEU A 12 -5.11 1.22 11.10
N ALA A 13 -5.37 0.21 10.26
CA ALA A 13 -6.49 -0.71 10.34
C ALA A 13 -5.96 -2.15 10.39
N PHE A 14 -6.38 -2.89 11.43
CA PHE A 14 -5.93 -4.24 11.83
C PHE A 14 -4.62 -4.30 12.63
N ALA A 15 -4.68 -3.84 13.88
CA ALA A 15 -3.82 -4.34 14.94
C ALA A 15 -4.54 -5.45 15.72
N ALA A 16 -4.39 -6.70 15.28
CA ALA A 16 -4.49 -7.89 16.12
C ALA A 16 -3.77 -9.02 15.40
N PHE A 17 -2.45 -9.06 15.59
CA PHE A 17 -1.43 -10.08 15.28
C PHE A 17 -0.16 -9.40 14.76
N LEU A 18 0.51 -8.74 15.69
CA LEU A 18 1.91 -8.35 15.54
C LEU A 18 2.66 -8.94 16.73
N VAL A 19 3.39 -10.03 16.48
CA VAL A 19 4.54 -10.39 17.29
C VAL A 19 5.52 -9.23 17.14
N CYS A 20 5.63 -8.40 18.16
CA CYS A 20 6.57 -7.28 18.22
C CYS A 20 8.00 -7.80 18.26
N SER A 21 8.67 -7.81 17.11
CA SER A 21 10.12 -7.71 17.01
C SER A 21 10.49 -6.26 16.72
N GLY A 22 10.71 -5.49 17.79
CA GLY A 22 11.11 -4.08 17.73
C GLY A 22 11.19 -3.48 19.12
N VAL A 23 12.34 -3.62 19.77
CA VAL A 23 12.63 -3.05 21.09
C VAL A 23 13.01 -1.57 20.94
N LEU A 24 12.20 -0.67 21.50
CA LEU A 24 12.65 0.64 21.96
C LEU A 24 12.29 0.74 23.46
N PRO A 25 13.21 1.21 24.32
CA PRO A 25 13.03 1.13 25.76
C PRO A 25 12.13 2.27 26.25
N LEU A 26 10.91 1.94 26.67
CA LEU A 26 10.13 2.79 27.55
C LEU A 26 10.28 2.25 28.97
N THR A 27 11.03 2.97 29.80
CA THR A 27 11.18 2.70 31.23
C THR A 27 9.85 2.94 31.94
N SER A 28 9.03 1.90 32.09
CA SER A 28 7.93 1.91 33.06
C SER A 28 8.49 1.58 34.45
N PRO A 29 8.00 2.20 35.53
CA PRO A 29 8.39 1.80 36.87
C PRO A 29 7.95 0.36 37.09
N VAL A 30 8.93 -0.52 37.32
CA VAL A 30 8.71 -1.90 37.74
C VAL A 30 8.02 -1.83 39.11
N PHE A 31 6.72 -2.09 39.15
CA PHE A 31 6.13 -2.58 40.39
C PHE A 31 6.79 -3.94 40.63
N ALA A 32 7.63 -4.01 41.66
CA ALA A 32 8.13 -5.27 42.16
C ALA A 32 6.92 -6.07 42.63
N ALA A 33 6.39 -6.93 41.76
CA ALA A 33 5.60 -8.05 42.21
C ALA A 33 6.54 -8.88 43.07
N ASP A 34 6.23 -8.97 44.36
CA ASP A 34 6.93 -9.87 45.27
C ASP A 34 7.09 -11.22 44.56
N HIS A 35 8.34 -11.63 44.36
CA HIS A 35 8.66 -12.94 43.82
C HIS A 35 7.91 -13.97 44.63
N VAL A 36 6.92 -14.67 44.05
CA VAL A 36 6.56 -15.98 44.58
C VAL A 36 7.73 -16.87 44.21
N PRO A 37 8.63 -17.24 45.15
CA PRO A 37 9.72 -18.13 44.79
C PRO A 37 9.09 -19.43 44.33
N LEU A 38 9.33 -19.82 43.07
CA LEU A 38 9.12 -21.20 42.67
C LEU A 38 9.82 -22.05 43.72
N ALA A 39 9.06 -22.81 44.51
CA ALA A 39 9.60 -23.55 45.64
C ALA A 39 10.82 -24.34 45.16
N ALA A 40 11.92 -24.29 45.91
CA ALA A 40 13.18 -24.92 45.51
C ALA A 40 13.01 -26.42 45.17
N ALA A 41 11.97 -27.06 45.71
CA ALA A 41 11.56 -28.44 45.45
C ALA A 41 10.98 -28.71 44.04
N ALA A 42 10.58 -27.68 43.29
CA ALA A 42 10.00 -27.81 41.94
C ALA A 42 11.04 -27.71 40.80
N ARG A 43 12.33 -27.50 41.14
CA ARG A 43 13.42 -27.36 40.16
C ARG A 43 14.15 -28.69 39.97
N PRO A 44 14.28 -29.25 38.74
CA PRO A 44 15.10 -30.44 38.51
C PRO A 44 16.54 -30.24 38.98
N GLN A 45 16.96 -31.07 39.95
CA GLN A 45 18.32 -31.09 40.51
C GLN A 45 19.25 -32.11 39.83
N LYS A 46 18.65 -33.11 39.16
CA LYS A 46 19.34 -34.19 38.44
C LYS A 46 18.49 -34.63 37.26
N LEU A 47 19.10 -35.36 36.32
CA LEU A 47 18.35 -36.09 35.31
C LEU A 47 17.51 -37.17 36.00
N GLU A 48 16.23 -37.24 35.65
CA GLU A 48 15.31 -38.29 36.07
C GLU A 48 15.26 -39.40 35.00
N PRO A 49 15.09 -40.68 35.37
CA PRO A 49 14.96 -41.73 34.36
C PRO A 49 13.75 -41.48 33.45
N THR A 50 13.89 -41.80 32.16
CA THR A 50 12.75 -41.77 31.22
C THR A 50 11.62 -42.67 31.75
N PRO A 51 10.37 -42.18 31.80
CA PRO A 51 9.27 -42.99 32.33
C PRO A 51 9.07 -44.29 31.55
N ALA A 52 8.81 -45.39 32.25
CA ALA A 52 8.73 -46.72 31.64
C ALA A 52 7.59 -46.90 30.61
N TRP A 53 6.59 -46.01 30.61
CA TRP A 53 5.49 -46.03 29.66
C TRP A 53 5.83 -45.36 28.32
N VAL A 54 6.95 -44.65 28.22
CA VAL A 54 7.41 -43.98 27.01
C VAL A 54 8.01 -45.02 26.05
N SER A 55 7.52 -45.02 24.81
CA SER A 55 8.05 -45.85 23.74
C SER A 55 9.31 -45.20 23.16
N LYS A 56 10.39 -45.96 22.95
CA LYS A 56 11.58 -45.41 22.29
C LYS A 56 11.33 -45.24 20.80
N VAL A 57 11.62 -44.04 20.28
CA VAL A 57 11.46 -43.70 18.87
C VAL A 57 12.83 -43.35 18.29
N ALA A 58 13.20 -44.01 17.19
CA ALA A 58 14.43 -43.68 16.47
C ALA A 58 14.19 -42.44 15.57
N PRO A 59 15.17 -41.53 15.44
CA PRO A 59 15.08 -40.44 14.47
C PRO A 59 15.14 -40.95 13.03
N GLU A 60 14.39 -40.31 12.14
CA GLU A 60 14.57 -40.44 10.70
C GLU A 60 15.33 -39.22 10.15
N TRP A 61 16.03 -39.41 9.04
CA TRP A 61 16.86 -38.38 8.42
C TRP A 61 16.41 -38.21 6.97
N ASP A 62 16.00 -37.00 6.59
CA ASP A 62 15.57 -36.72 5.22
C ASP A 62 16.62 -35.88 4.48
N ALA A 63 16.94 -36.25 3.23
CA ALA A 63 17.90 -35.52 2.42
C ALA A 63 17.46 -34.08 2.13
N ARG A 64 16.15 -33.81 2.11
CA ARG A 64 15.55 -32.47 1.90
C ARG A 64 15.91 -31.50 3.03
N ASP A 65 16.20 -32.01 4.21
CA ASP A 65 16.51 -31.22 5.41
C ASP A 65 17.88 -30.54 5.33
N ALA A 66 18.79 -31.04 4.47
CA ALA A 66 20.14 -30.54 4.31
C ALA A 66 20.21 -29.08 3.82
N THR A 67 19.09 -28.50 3.38
CA THR A 67 18.99 -27.12 2.90
C THR A 67 18.64 -26.10 4.00
N ALA A 68 18.15 -26.52 5.16
CA ALA A 68 17.80 -25.63 6.27
C ALA A 68 18.97 -25.40 7.25
N PRO A 69 19.13 -24.19 7.83
CA PRO A 69 20.15 -23.92 8.87
C PRO A 69 19.98 -24.79 10.12
N VAL A 70 18.74 -25.10 10.48
CA VAL A 70 18.35 -26.06 11.52
C VAL A 70 17.24 -26.95 10.97
N TYR A 71 17.27 -28.23 11.31
CA TYR A 71 16.17 -29.16 11.05
C TYR A 71 16.04 -30.16 12.20
N LEU A 72 14.89 -30.83 12.27
CA LEU A 72 14.54 -31.73 13.38
C LEU A 72 14.39 -33.17 12.87
N PRO A 73 15.41 -34.03 13.01
CA PRO A 73 15.28 -35.47 12.75
C PRO A 73 14.13 -36.14 13.51
N LEU A 74 13.83 -35.64 14.71
CA LEU A 74 12.75 -36.15 15.54
C LEU A 74 12.10 -35.04 16.36
N LEU A 75 10.77 -34.97 16.27
CA LEU A 75 9.90 -34.34 17.23
C LEU A 75 8.93 -35.40 17.76
N ASP A 76 9.24 -35.93 18.93
CA ASP A 76 8.47 -36.98 19.61
C ASP A 76 7.69 -36.37 20.78
N VAL A 77 6.37 -36.50 20.75
CA VAL A 77 5.46 -36.15 21.84
C VAL A 77 4.63 -37.36 22.24
N GLN A 78 4.72 -37.76 23.50
CA GLN A 78 3.93 -38.86 24.03
C GLN A 78 3.18 -38.40 25.26
N THR A 79 1.88 -38.63 25.27
CA THR A 79 0.98 -38.21 26.33
C THR A 79 0.34 -39.43 26.96
N ARG A 80 0.48 -39.56 28.28
CA ARG A 80 -0.28 -40.52 29.08
C ARG A 80 -1.31 -39.76 29.91
N VAL A 81 -2.57 -40.12 29.74
CA VAL A 81 -3.69 -39.49 30.44
C VAL A 81 -4.22 -40.44 31.51
N GLU A 82 -4.29 -39.98 32.74
CA GLU A 82 -4.89 -40.67 33.88
C GLU A 82 -6.01 -39.82 34.50
N ALA A 83 -6.72 -40.34 35.50
CA ALA A 83 -7.98 -39.76 36.00
C ALA A 83 -7.95 -38.24 36.28
N ARG A 84 -6.87 -37.72 36.88
CA ARG A 84 -6.68 -36.27 37.14
C ARG A 84 -5.28 -35.77 36.80
N GLN A 85 -4.50 -36.59 36.12
CA GLN A 85 -3.08 -36.34 35.88
C GLN A 85 -2.78 -36.61 34.41
N THR A 86 -2.04 -35.71 33.79
CA THR A 86 -1.48 -35.91 32.45
C THR A 86 0.03 -35.89 32.55
N TYR A 87 0.68 -36.79 31.81
CA TYR A 87 2.13 -36.86 31.64
C TYR A 87 2.44 -36.64 30.16
N ARG A 88 3.02 -35.49 29.82
CA ARG A 88 3.41 -35.16 28.45
C ARG A 88 4.93 -35.21 28.34
N TYR A 89 5.42 -36.27 27.73
CA TYR A 89 6.83 -36.46 27.39
C TYR A 89 7.12 -35.81 26.04
N SER A 90 8.25 -35.11 25.95
CA SER A 90 8.76 -34.55 24.71
C SER A 90 10.22 -34.95 24.53
N HIS A 91 10.57 -35.50 23.37
CA HIS A 91 11.94 -35.80 22.96
C HIS A 91 12.21 -35.14 21.61
N VAL A 92 13.24 -34.31 21.59
CA VAL A 92 13.56 -33.49 20.43
C VAL A 92 15.00 -33.72 20.05
N ILE A 93 15.22 -34.03 18.79
CA ILE A 93 16.53 -34.08 18.16
C ILE A 93 16.57 -32.95 17.14
N ARG A 94 17.56 -32.07 17.25
CA ARG A 94 17.80 -30.95 16.34
C ARG A 94 19.20 -31.06 15.76
N LYS A 95 19.35 -30.81 14.46
CA LYS A 95 20.66 -30.69 13.82
C LYS A 95 20.95 -29.23 13.51
N ILE A 96 22.07 -28.71 14.00
CA ILE A 96 22.59 -27.41 13.59
C ILE A 96 23.49 -27.64 12.38
N ARG A 97 23.16 -27.04 11.24
CA ARG A 97 23.93 -27.23 10.01
C ARG A 97 25.08 -26.25 9.91
N ASP A 98 24.79 -24.97 10.11
CA ASP A 98 25.71 -23.86 9.87
C ASP A 98 25.64 -22.81 10.99
N THR A 99 26.43 -21.75 10.86
CA THR A 99 26.51 -20.66 11.83
C THR A 99 25.18 -19.92 11.99
N ALA A 100 24.38 -19.76 10.94
CA ALA A 100 23.06 -19.12 11.05
C ALA A 100 22.09 -19.97 11.89
N GLY A 101 22.20 -21.29 11.77
CA GLY A 101 21.45 -22.22 12.61
C GLY A 101 21.93 -22.25 14.07
N LEU A 102 23.18 -21.87 14.34
CA LEU A 102 23.75 -21.90 15.69
C LEU A 102 23.09 -20.87 16.62
N GLU A 103 22.80 -19.67 16.11
CA GLU A 103 22.16 -18.59 16.87
C GLU A 103 20.77 -18.99 17.39
N SER A 104 19.95 -19.60 16.54
CA SER A 104 18.59 -20.01 16.90
C SER A 104 18.53 -21.42 17.52
N GLY A 105 19.41 -22.33 17.11
CA GLY A 105 19.35 -23.75 17.45
C GLY A 105 19.97 -24.13 18.80
N SER A 106 20.85 -23.30 19.37
CA SER A 106 21.60 -23.61 20.60
C SER A 106 20.86 -23.34 21.91
N GLN A 107 19.65 -22.76 21.84
CA GLN A 107 18.81 -22.48 22.99
C GLN A 107 17.68 -23.50 23.13
N ILE A 108 17.50 -24.01 24.35
CA ILE A 108 16.39 -24.89 24.72
C ILE A 108 15.48 -24.13 25.68
N LEU A 109 14.19 -24.13 25.36
CA LEU A 109 13.13 -23.50 26.14
C LEU A 109 12.08 -24.57 26.47
N MET A 110 11.83 -24.79 27.76
CA MET A 110 10.76 -25.66 28.24
C MET A 110 9.78 -24.79 29.03
N ILE A 111 8.54 -24.69 28.56
CA ILE A 111 7.51 -23.81 29.12
C ILE A 111 6.48 -24.65 29.85
N PHE A 112 6.10 -24.25 31.07
CA PHE A 112 5.10 -24.94 31.88
C PHE A 112 4.41 -23.98 32.86
N ASP A 113 3.19 -24.34 33.28
CA ASP A 113 2.47 -23.64 34.35
C ASP A 113 2.84 -24.27 35.71
N PRO A 114 3.52 -23.53 36.60
CA PRO A 114 3.98 -24.07 37.88
C PRO A 114 2.84 -24.36 38.89
N ASN A 115 1.62 -23.87 38.67
CA ASN A 115 0.50 -24.06 39.59
C ASN A 115 -0.06 -25.49 39.53
N TYR A 116 0.03 -26.13 38.37
CA TYR A 116 -0.48 -27.49 38.18
C TYR A 116 0.48 -28.42 37.41
N GLN A 117 1.61 -27.93 36.87
CA GLN A 117 2.59 -28.75 36.17
C GLN A 117 3.95 -28.78 36.88
N LYS A 118 4.58 -29.96 36.81
CA LYS A 118 5.97 -30.21 37.21
C LYS A 118 6.81 -30.56 35.98
N LEU A 119 8.00 -29.97 35.87
CA LEU A 119 9.01 -30.29 34.87
C LEU A 119 10.00 -31.35 35.39
N SER A 120 10.18 -32.43 34.63
CA SER A 120 11.20 -33.46 34.84
C SER A 120 12.08 -33.59 33.59
N ILE A 121 13.41 -33.43 33.72
CA ILE A 121 14.35 -33.53 32.58
C ILE A 121 14.99 -34.91 32.58
N HIS A 122 14.99 -35.58 31.44
CA HIS A 122 15.50 -36.96 31.27
C HIS A 122 16.81 -37.02 30.51
N GLN A 123 17.00 -36.13 29.55
CA GLN A 123 18.16 -36.12 28.68
C GLN A 123 18.48 -34.69 28.24
N LEU A 124 19.77 -34.36 28.18
CA LEU A 124 20.27 -33.09 27.64
C LEU A 124 21.73 -33.25 27.19
N GLN A 125 21.95 -33.35 25.89
CA GLN A 125 23.25 -33.67 25.33
C GLN A 125 23.49 -33.04 23.95
N ILE A 126 24.76 -32.94 23.59
CA ILE A 126 25.23 -32.69 22.23
C ILE A 126 25.84 -33.98 21.68
N VAL A 127 25.51 -34.34 20.44
CA VAL A 127 26.17 -35.40 19.69
C VAL A 127 27.02 -34.76 18.60
N ARG A 128 28.35 -34.87 18.73
CA ARG A 128 29.35 -34.31 17.81
C ARG A 128 30.22 -35.44 17.27
N ASN A 129 30.21 -35.63 15.94
CA ASN A 129 30.98 -36.69 15.27
C ASN A 129 30.77 -38.08 15.91
N GLY A 130 29.52 -38.40 16.28
CA GLY A 130 29.16 -39.65 16.96
C GLY A 130 29.49 -39.71 18.45
N LYS A 131 30.20 -38.73 19.02
CA LYS A 131 30.50 -38.65 20.45
C LYS A 131 29.42 -37.88 21.19
N VAL A 132 28.90 -38.48 22.27
CA VAL A 132 27.92 -37.85 23.17
C VAL A 132 28.65 -36.97 24.20
N ILE A 133 28.18 -35.73 24.36
CA ILE A 133 28.66 -34.75 25.33
C ILE A 133 27.46 -34.38 26.20
N GLN A 134 27.48 -34.77 27.48
CA GLN A 134 26.42 -34.43 28.43
C GLN A 134 26.46 -32.94 28.77
N LYS A 135 25.30 -32.29 28.77
CA LYS A 135 25.16 -30.84 28.97
C LYS A 135 24.25 -30.46 30.13
N PHE A 136 23.66 -31.44 30.83
CA PHE A 136 22.86 -31.17 32.02
C PHE A 136 23.72 -30.61 33.16
N ASP A 137 23.44 -29.37 33.53
CA ASP A 137 23.93 -28.73 34.73
C ASP A 137 22.77 -27.92 35.33
N PRO A 138 22.23 -28.30 36.50
CA PRO A 138 21.09 -27.60 37.09
C PRO A 138 21.40 -26.14 37.40
N LYS A 139 22.68 -25.77 37.60
CA LYS A 139 23.11 -24.38 37.83
C LYS A 139 23.05 -23.52 36.57
N LYS A 140 23.02 -24.13 35.39
CA LYS A 140 22.90 -23.44 34.09
C LYS A 140 21.46 -23.29 33.61
N ILE A 141 20.48 -23.87 34.32
CA ILE A 141 19.07 -23.72 34.00
C ILE A 141 18.57 -22.39 34.58
N ARG A 142 18.15 -21.48 33.72
CA ARG A 142 17.56 -20.21 34.11
C ARG A 142 16.04 -20.33 34.08
N TYR A 143 15.38 -20.15 35.22
CA TYR A 143 13.92 -20.08 35.28
C TYR A 143 13.51 -18.62 35.10
N LEU A 144 12.84 -18.35 34.00
CA LEU A 144 12.39 -17.03 33.63
C LEU A 144 10.86 -17.01 33.75
N GLN A 145 10.34 -16.16 34.63
CA GLN A 145 8.93 -15.79 34.59
C GLN A 145 8.80 -14.72 33.51
N ARG A 146 8.43 -15.16 32.30
CA ARG A 146 8.35 -14.29 31.13
C ARG A 146 6.89 -14.08 30.82
N GLU A 147 6.31 -13.05 31.43
CA GLU A 147 4.93 -12.63 31.20
C GLU A 147 4.80 -12.11 29.76
N SER A 148 4.56 -13.03 28.84
CA SER A 148 4.70 -12.79 27.40
C SER A 148 3.61 -11.87 26.82
N ARG A 149 2.60 -11.58 27.64
CA ARG A 149 1.45 -10.73 27.32
C ARG A 149 1.30 -9.55 28.29
N LEU A 150 2.35 -9.19 29.04
CA LEU A 150 2.28 -8.09 30.01
C LEU A 150 2.02 -6.74 29.34
N GLU A 151 2.61 -6.49 28.18
CA GLU A 151 2.35 -5.28 27.37
C GLU A 151 0.89 -5.22 26.88
N ALA A 152 0.23 -6.38 26.80
CA ALA A 152 -1.21 -6.50 26.55
C ALA A 152 -2.04 -6.51 27.85
N GLN A 153 -1.43 -6.15 29.00
CA GLN A 153 -2.05 -6.11 30.32
C GLN A 153 -2.56 -7.49 30.80
N MET A 154 -1.84 -8.56 30.48
CA MET A 154 -2.20 -9.93 30.87
C MET A 154 -1.02 -10.66 31.51
N LEU A 155 -1.25 -11.26 32.67
CA LEU A 155 -0.35 -12.20 33.32
C LEU A 155 -0.74 -13.63 32.94
N ASP A 156 0.21 -14.39 32.41
CA ASP A 156 0.05 -15.79 32.02
C ASP A 156 0.59 -16.76 33.09
N GLY A 157 1.47 -16.29 33.98
CA GLY A 157 2.01 -17.08 35.08
C GLY A 157 2.90 -18.25 34.65
N GLN A 158 3.30 -18.32 33.37
CA GLN A 158 4.10 -19.41 32.85
C GLN A 158 5.58 -19.23 33.22
N ILE A 159 6.25 -20.36 33.49
CA ILE A 159 7.69 -20.39 33.70
C ILE A 159 8.37 -20.99 32.48
N THR A 160 9.42 -20.31 32.01
CA THR A 160 10.32 -20.83 31.00
C THR A 160 11.62 -21.30 31.65
N ALA A 161 11.88 -22.60 31.63
CA ALA A 161 13.21 -23.14 31.89
C ALA A 161 14.07 -22.97 30.62
N SER A 162 14.98 -21.99 30.68
CA SER A 162 15.87 -21.61 29.58
C SER A 162 17.27 -22.17 29.80
N ILE A 163 17.78 -22.85 28.78
CA ILE A 163 19.13 -23.43 28.78
C ILE A 163 19.83 -22.98 27.51
N THR A 164 20.95 -22.28 27.68
CA THR A 164 21.88 -21.94 26.60
C THR A 164 23.03 -22.94 26.62
N LEU A 165 23.18 -23.71 25.53
CA LEU A 165 24.23 -24.71 25.43
C LEU A 165 25.58 -24.04 25.17
N ASP A 166 26.56 -24.31 26.04
CA ASP A 166 27.94 -23.88 25.84
C ASP A 166 28.66 -24.74 24.80
N ASP A 167 29.59 -24.15 24.05
CA ASP A 167 30.35 -24.84 23.00
C ASP A 167 29.45 -25.59 21.99
N ALA A 168 28.28 -25.07 21.63
CA ALA A 168 27.53 -25.58 20.48
C ALA A 168 28.21 -25.12 19.17
N ARG A 169 28.27 -25.99 18.16
CA ARG A 169 28.96 -25.75 16.89
C ARG A 169 28.11 -26.15 15.69
N ALA A 170 28.43 -25.58 14.53
CA ALA A 170 27.91 -26.07 13.27
C ALA A 170 28.26 -27.57 13.09
N GLY A 171 27.27 -28.36 12.67
CA GLY A 171 27.37 -29.82 12.58
C GLY A 171 26.94 -30.58 13.84
N ASP A 172 26.72 -29.91 14.98
CA ASP A 172 26.26 -30.57 16.19
C ASP A 172 24.80 -31.01 16.09
N GLN A 173 24.50 -32.16 16.69
CA GLN A 173 23.13 -32.56 17.01
C GLN A 173 22.86 -32.23 18.48
N ILE A 174 21.76 -31.54 18.75
CA ILE A 174 21.25 -31.27 20.08
C ILE A 174 20.10 -32.23 20.35
N GLU A 175 20.17 -32.94 21.47
CA GLU A 175 19.16 -33.91 21.85
C GLU A 175 18.77 -33.71 23.32
N TYR A 176 17.48 -33.59 23.56
CA TYR A 176 16.95 -33.44 24.91
C TYR A 176 15.57 -34.06 25.04
N ALA A 177 15.25 -34.48 26.26
CA ALA A 177 13.96 -35.07 26.59
C ALA A 177 13.50 -34.63 27.98
N TYR A 178 12.20 -34.38 28.13
CA TYR A 178 11.59 -33.96 29.39
C TYR A 178 10.13 -34.41 29.47
N THR A 179 9.57 -34.46 30.69
CA THR A 179 8.14 -34.70 30.94
C THR A 179 7.55 -33.53 31.70
N LEU A 180 6.39 -33.05 31.25
CA LEU A 180 5.49 -32.21 32.03
C LEU A 180 4.42 -33.07 32.67
N THR A 181 4.37 -33.06 34.00
CA THR A 181 3.38 -33.80 34.78
C THR A 181 2.41 -32.82 35.40
N GLY A 182 1.18 -32.77 34.89
CA GLY A 182 0.17 -31.82 35.35
C GLY A 182 -1.05 -31.75 34.45
N ALA A 183 -2.21 -31.41 35.01
CA ALA A 183 -3.40 -31.09 34.25
C ALA A 183 -4.09 -29.87 34.89
N ASN A 184 -4.64 -28.97 34.07
CA ASN A 184 -5.37 -27.82 34.59
C ASN A 184 -6.68 -28.30 35.22
N PRO A 185 -6.90 -28.07 36.53
CA PRO A 185 -8.09 -28.58 37.21
C PRO A 185 -9.40 -27.97 36.70
N VAL A 186 -9.35 -26.83 35.99
CA VAL A 186 -10.53 -26.17 35.41
C VAL A 186 -11.32 -27.04 34.43
N PHE A 187 -10.70 -28.09 33.87
CA PHE A 187 -11.36 -29.01 32.94
C PHE A 187 -12.09 -30.18 33.64
N ASP A 188 -12.18 -30.18 34.98
CA ASP A 188 -12.86 -31.22 35.78
C ASP A 188 -12.29 -32.63 35.55
N GLY A 189 -10.97 -32.74 35.36
CA GLY A 189 -10.28 -34.00 35.06
C GLY A 189 -10.42 -34.49 33.62
N ARG A 190 -11.12 -33.75 32.76
CA ARG A 190 -11.20 -34.04 31.32
C ARG A 190 -9.93 -33.62 30.58
N PHE A 191 -9.53 -34.41 29.60
CA PHE A 191 -8.39 -34.15 28.73
C PHE A 191 -8.83 -33.38 27.49
N VAL A 192 -8.14 -32.26 27.24
CA VAL A 192 -8.27 -31.44 26.04
C VAL A 192 -6.86 -31.05 25.59
N ASP A 193 -6.58 -31.13 24.29
CA ASP A 193 -5.28 -30.77 23.75
C ASP A 193 -5.39 -30.30 22.28
N ILE A 194 -4.48 -29.41 21.90
CA ILE A 194 -4.22 -29.02 20.53
C ILE A 194 -2.72 -29.11 20.33
N GLU A 195 -2.28 -30.18 19.66
CA GLU A 195 -0.88 -30.40 19.32
C GLU A 195 -0.57 -29.83 17.95
N TRP A 196 0.51 -29.06 17.85
CA TRP A 196 1.01 -28.53 16.58
C TRP A 196 2.13 -29.43 16.06
N VAL A 197 2.04 -29.82 14.79
CA VAL A 197 2.98 -30.83 14.24
C VAL A 197 4.25 -30.24 13.64
N TYR A 198 4.35 -28.90 13.55
CA TYR A 198 5.47 -28.19 12.95
C TYR A 198 6.50 -27.71 13.98
N SER A 199 7.62 -27.19 13.49
CA SER A 199 8.62 -26.47 14.27
C SER A 199 8.88 -25.08 13.72
N ASN A 200 9.11 -24.11 14.62
CA ASN A 200 9.52 -22.74 14.27
C ASN A 200 11.02 -22.63 13.91
N TYR A 201 11.80 -23.68 14.12
CA TYR A 201 13.24 -23.68 13.83
C TYR A 201 13.58 -24.14 12.41
N GLY A 202 12.74 -25.01 11.83
CA GLY A 202 13.00 -25.65 10.55
C GLY A 202 12.09 -26.85 10.31
N PRO A 203 12.28 -27.55 9.18
CA PRO A 203 11.50 -28.73 8.85
C PRO A 203 11.71 -29.87 9.87
N VAL A 204 10.71 -30.74 10.01
CA VAL A 204 10.73 -31.91 10.88
C VAL A 204 10.72 -33.18 10.01
N SER A 205 11.78 -33.98 10.10
CA SER A 205 11.91 -35.22 9.32
C SER A 205 10.87 -36.25 9.78
N GLN A 206 10.71 -36.42 11.10
CA GLN A 206 9.70 -37.27 11.70
C GLN A 206 9.03 -36.59 12.89
N PHE A 207 7.73 -36.36 12.74
CA PHE A 207 6.85 -36.04 13.85
C PHE A 207 6.20 -37.35 14.34
N TYR A 208 6.33 -37.62 15.63
CA TYR A 208 5.73 -38.78 16.29
C TYR A 208 4.85 -38.29 17.44
N TYR A 209 3.57 -38.63 17.39
CA TYR A 209 2.64 -38.38 18.47
C TYR A 209 2.07 -39.70 18.99
N ARG A 210 1.98 -39.84 20.31
CA ARG A 210 1.37 -41.00 20.96
C ARG A 210 0.47 -40.57 22.10
N LEU A 211 -0.78 -41.02 22.11
CA LEU A 211 -1.70 -40.89 23.25
C LEU A 211 -1.96 -42.26 23.86
N LEU A 212 -1.72 -42.39 25.17
CA LEU A 212 -2.06 -43.56 25.98
C LEU A 212 -3.09 -43.15 27.05
N HIS A 213 -4.28 -43.75 27.04
CA HIS A 213 -5.34 -43.45 28.00
C HIS A 213 -6.15 -44.70 28.38
N PRO A 214 -6.83 -44.73 29.54
CA PRO A 214 -7.76 -45.81 29.88
C PRO A 214 -8.85 -45.98 28.83
N ASP A 215 -9.21 -47.23 28.52
CA ASP A 215 -10.21 -47.58 27.49
C ASP A 215 -11.62 -47.04 27.79
N ASN A 216 -11.95 -46.83 29.07
CA ASN A 216 -13.22 -46.25 29.52
C ASN A 216 -13.34 -44.73 29.28
N ARG A 217 -12.26 -44.06 28.84
CA ARG A 217 -12.26 -42.64 28.52
C ARG A 217 -12.51 -42.41 27.04
N GLN A 218 -13.56 -41.67 26.73
CA GLN A 218 -13.96 -41.39 25.35
C GLN A 218 -13.31 -40.10 24.86
N MET A 219 -12.42 -40.22 23.87
CA MET A 219 -11.71 -39.11 23.24
C MET A 219 -12.28 -38.83 21.86
N GLN A 220 -12.65 -37.59 21.58
CA GLN A 220 -12.92 -37.08 20.25
C GLN A 220 -11.60 -36.62 19.62
N TRP A 221 -11.43 -36.83 18.32
CA TRP A 221 -10.20 -36.51 17.59
C TRP A 221 -10.50 -35.74 16.31
N LYS A 222 -9.65 -34.76 15.98
CA LYS A 222 -9.66 -34.10 14.68
C LYS A 222 -8.24 -33.81 14.21
N TYR A 223 -7.89 -34.34 13.05
CA TYR A 223 -6.62 -34.17 12.35
C TYR A 223 -6.83 -34.57 10.87
N ASP A 224 -5.95 -34.12 9.97
CA ASP A 224 -6.00 -34.57 8.56
C ASP A 224 -5.37 -35.97 8.43
N SER A 225 -6.21 -37.00 8.43
CA SER A 225 -5.76 -38.40 8.40
C SER A 225 -4.93 -38.77 7.17
N LYS A 226 -4.94 -37.97 6.10
CA LYS A 226 -4.12 -38.22 4.89
C LYS A 226 -2.64 -37.90 5.13
N LEU A 227 -2.33 -37.11 6.16
CA LEU A 227 -0.98 -36.67 6.49
C LEU A 227 -0.28 -37.57 7.51
N PHE A 228 -0.97 -38.54 8.10
CA PHE A 228 -0.43 -39.38 9.17
C PHE A 228 -0.53 -40.87 8.85
N GLU A 229 0.53 -41.60 9.19
CA GLU A 229 0.47 -43.04 9.44
C GLU A 229 -0.15 -43.25 10.83
N ILE A 230 -1.23 -44.02 10.91
CA ILE A 230 -2.06 -44.16 12.13
C ILE A 230 -1.98 -45.60 12.62
N GLN A 231 -1.69 -45.78 13.92
CA GLN A 231 -1.77 -47.07 14.59
C GLN A 231 -2.60 -46.92 15.85
N GLN A 232 -3.57 -47.82 16.05
CA GLN A 232 -4.42 -47.84 17.23
C GLN A 232 -4.48 -49.25 17.80
N GLU A 233 -4.24 -49.36 19.10
CA GLU A 233 -4.26 -50.64 19.81
C GLU A 233 -4.99 -50.48 21.14
N SER A 234 -5.57 -51.57 21.64
CA SER A 234 -6.15 -51.61 22.98
C SER A 234 -5.64 -52.87 23.67
N ARG A 235 -4.97 -52.69 24.82
CA ARG A 235 -4.36 -53.79 25.56
C ARG A 235 -4.37 -53.48 27.06
N GLY A 236 -4.83 -54.43 27.86
CA GLY A 236 -4.76 -54.36 29.33
C GLY A 236 -5.51 -53.19 29.96
N GLY A 237 -6.68 -52.82 29.41
CA GLY A 237 -7.48 -51.67 29.90
C GLY A 237 -7.01 -50.30 29.42
N TRP A 238 -6.01 -50.26 28.53
CA TRP A 238 -5.48 -49.03 27.94
C TRP A 238 -5.71 -49.01 26.44
N LYS A 239 -6.02 -47.83 25.92
CA LYS A 239 -6.05 -47.52 24.50
C LYS A 239 -4.83 -46.67 24.14
N GLU A 240 -4.15 -47.09 23.09
CA GLU A 240 -2.99 -46.42 22.51
C GLU A 240 -3.36 -45.93 21.11
N THR A 241 -3.02 -44.67 20.81
CA THR A 241 -3.13 -44.11 19.47
C THR A 241 -1.81 -43.45 19.11
N VAL A 242 -1.21 -43.87 18.01
CA VAL A 242 0.04 -43.34 17.47
C VAL A 242 -0.24 -42.69 16.12
N LEU A 243 0.25 -41.47 15.94
CA LEU A 243 0.24 -40.72 14.69
C LEU A 243 1.68 -40.42 14.31
N ARG A 244 2.12 -40.84 13.13
CA ARG A 244 3.43 -40.50 12.57
C ARG A 244 3.27 -39.69 11.32
N ARG A 245 3.99 -38.58 11.20
CA ARG A 245 4.08 -37.81 9.96
C ARG A 245 5.53 -37.64 9.57
N ARG A 246 5.85 -38.10 8.37
CA ARG A 246 7.15 -37.89 7.74
C ARG A 246 7.16 -36.58 6.99
N PHE A 247 8.26 -35.85 7.12
CA PHE A 247 8.51 -34.57 6.47
C PHE A 247 7.40 -33.52 6.70
N VAL A 248 7.46 -32.86 7.85
CA VAL A 248 6.68 -31.65 8.12
C VAL A 248 7.49 -30.44 7.66
N PRO A 249 6.96 -29.61 6.74
CA PRO A 249 7.64 -28.40 6.32
C PRO A 249 7.78 -27.41 7.49
N ALA A 250 8.79 -26.54 7.40
CA ALA A 250 8.96 -25.45 8.37
C ALA A 250 7.72 -24.54 8.36
N PHE A 251 7.31 -24.07 9.54
CA PHE A 251 6.20 -23.13 9.64
C PHE A 251 6.52 -21.82 8.93
N GLN A 252 5.61 -21.37 8.07
CA GLN A 252 5.70 -20.08 7.40
C GLN A 252 4.52 -19.22 7.84
N ASN A 253 4.83 -18.13 8.52
CA ASN A 253 3.82 -17.15 8.90
C ASN A 253 3.39 -16.36 7.65
N ASP A 254 2.12 -16.52 7.26
CA ASP A 254 1.52 -15.71 6.21
C ASP A 254 0.75 -14.55 6.86
N PRO A 255 1.22 -13.29 6.74
CA PRO A 255 0.55 -12.15 7.35
C PRO A 255 -0.86 -11.89 6.79
N TYR A 256 -1.24 -12.56 5.70
CA TYR A 256 -2.57 -12.53 5.11
C TYR A 256 -3.35 -13.83 5.29
N GLY A 257 -2.75 -14.85 5.90
CA GLY A 257 -3.39 -16.14 6.13
C GLY A 257 -4.55 -16.04 7.11
N ILE A 258 -5.51 -16.94 7.00
CA ILE A 258 -6.54 -17.14 8.03
C ILE A 258 -6.17 -18.31 8.92
N ALA A 259 -6.58 -18.29 10.19
CA ALA A 259 -6.19 -19.31 11.16
C ALA A 259 -6.60 -20.74 10.76
N SER A 260 -7.75 -20.88 10.07
CA SER A 260 -8.25 -22.17 9.59
C SER A 260 -7.34 -22.84 8.56
N THR A 261 -6.50 -22.08 7.85
CA THR A 261 -5.46 -22.61 6.93
C THR A 261 -4.50 -23.58 7.63
N TYR A 262 -4.27 -23.38 8.93
CA TYR A 262 -3.30 -24.14 9.70
C TYR A 262 -3.90 -25.36 10.42
N LEU A 263 -5.21 -25.62 10.29
CA LEU A 263 -5.88 -26.75 10.93
C LEU A 263 -5.33 -28.11 10.48
N LYS A 264 -4.84 -28.20 9.24
CA LYS A 264 -4.19 -29.41 8.71
C LYS A 264 -2.92 -29.81 9.48
N ASP A 265 -2.31 -28.85 10.17
CA ASP A 265 -1.09 -29.04 10.96
C ASP A 265 -1.37 -29.12 12.47
N GLN A 266 -2.63 -29.37 12.84
CA GLN A 266 -3.06 -29.59 14.23
C GLN A 266 -3.61 -31.00 14.44
N ILE A 267 -3.36 -31.54 15.64
CA ILE A 267 -4.07 -32.69 16.20
C ILE A 267 -4.88 -32.18 17.38
N GLN A 268 -6.20 -32.20 17.24
CA GLN A 268 -7.13 -31.76 18.29
C GLN A 268 -7.73 -32.97 18.99
N ILE A 269 -7.74 -32.93 20.31
CA ILE A 269 -8.23 -34.02 21.16
C ILE A 269 -9.10 -33.42 22.26
N SER A 270 -10.26 -34.02 22.51
CA SER A 270 -11.19 -33.54 23.53
C SER A 270 -12.04 -34.66 24.08
N GLU A 271 -12.20 -34.71 25.41
CA GLU A 271 -13.21 -35.55 26.06
C GLU A 271 -14.59 -34.89 26.18
N PHE A 272 -14.72 -33.65 25.70
CA PHE A 272 -16.04 -33.06 25.53
C PHE A 272 -16.68 -33.69 24.30
N ARG A 273 -17.85 -34.30 24.48
CA ARG A 273 -18.49 -35.12 23.42
C ARG A 273 -19.04 -34.25 22.30
N ASP A 274 -19.55 -33.09 22.65
CA ASP A 274 -20.20 -32.14 21.75
C ASP A 274 -20.16 -30.72 22.34
N TRP A 275 -20.75 -29.77 21.61
CA TRP A 275 -20.86 -28.38 22.07
C TRP A 275 -21.76 -28.22 23.30
N ASN A 276 -22.70 -29.14 23.57
CA ASN A 276 -23.53 -29.09 24.77
C ASN A 276 -22.70 -29.37 26.03
N ASP A 277 -21.81 -30.36 25.98
CA ASP A 277 -20.88 -30.64 27.08
C ASP A 277 -19.99 -29.43 27.40
N VAL A 278 -19.56 -28.68 26.38
CA VAL A 278 -18.76 -27.45 26.55
C VAL A 278 -19.63 -26.33 27.14
N ALA A 279 -20.86 -26.17 26.66
CA ALA A 279 -21.79 -25.16 27.16
C ALA A 279 -22.17 -25.40 28.64
N GLN A 280 -22.43 -26.66 29.03
CA GLN A 280 -22.69 -27.03 30.42
C GLN A 280 -21.50 -26.78 31.35
N TRP A 281 -20.29 -27.07 30.89
CA TRP A 281 -19.07 -26.75 31.62
C TRP A 281 -18.90 -25.25 31.81
N SER A 282 -19.03 -24.48 30.73
CA SER A 282 -18.94 -23.02 30.77
C SER A 282 -19.99 -22.41 31.70
N LYS A 283 -21.23 -22.93 31.67
CA LYS A 283 -22.31 -22.50 32.58
C LYS A 283 -21.91 -22.61 34.05
N ARG A 284 -21.21 -23.70 34.44
CA ARG A 284 -20.73 -23.88 35.82
C ARG A 284 -19.69 -22.83 36.20
N LEU A 285 -18.77 -22.51 35.29
CA LEU A 285 -17.75 -21.48 35.54
C LEU A 285 -18.37 -20.11 35.82
N PHE A 286 -19.44 -19.75 35.09
CA PHE A 286 -20.13 -18.47 35.26
C PHE A 286 -21.24 -18.48 36.33
N GLN A 287 -21.36 -19.53 37.15
CA GLN A 287 -22.45 -19.64 38.13
C GLN A 287 -22.48 -18.46 39.12
N SER A 288 -21.33 -17.94 39.52
CA SER A 288 -21.20 -16.77 40.41
C SER A 288 -21.80 -15.49 39.80
N ALA A 289 -21.79 -15.36 38.47
CA ALA A 289 -22.40 -14.22 37.77
C ALA A 289 -23.93 -14.19 37.88
N TYR A 290 -24.56 -15.33 38.19
CA TYR A 290 -26.01 -15.44 38.34
C TYR A 290 -26.50 -15.30 39.79
N GLN A 291 -25.59 -15.05 40.74
CA GLN A 291 -25.87 -14.88 42.16
C GLN A 291 -25.34 -13.51 42.64
N PRO A 292 -26.05 -12.40 42.34
CA PRO A 292 -25.60 -11.06 42.71
C PRO A 292 -25.40 -10.94 44.22
N ALA A 293 -24.20 -10.52 44.64
CA ALA A 293 -23.92 -10.18 46.03
C ALA A 293 -24.51 -8.79 46.38
N PRO A 294 -24.69 -8.43 47.66
CA PRO A 294 -25.27 -7.14 48.07
C PRO A 294 -24.58 -5.91 47.45
N ASP A 295 -23.25 -5.92 47.30
CA ASP A 295 -22.51 -4.83 46.66
C ASP A 295 -22.83 -4.70 45.16
N ILE A 296 -23.09 -5.81 44.48
CA ILE A 296 -23.53 -5.83 43.07
C ILE A 296 -24.94 -5.27 42.96
N GLU A 297 -25.86 -5.66 43.85
CA GLU A 297 -27.24 -5.16 43.87
C GLU A 297 -27.27 -3.64 44.10
N LYS A 298 -26.48 -3.15 45.06
CA LYS A 298 -26.35 -1.73 45.36
C LYS A 298 -25.84 -0.94 44.15
N GLU A 299 -24.82 -1.44 43.47
CA GLU A 299 -24.27 -0.77 42.29
C GLU A 299 -25.23 -0.83 41.09
N ALA A 300 -25.90 -1.97 40.89
CA ALA A 300 -26.94 -2.14 39.89
C ALA A 300 -28.11 -1.17 40.09
N GLU A 301 -28.54 -0.95 41.33
CA GLU A 301 -29.57 0.04 41.69
C GLU A 301 -29.10 1.47 41.40
N ARG A 302 -27.85 1.79 41.76
CA ARG A 302 -27.24 3.09 41.46
C ARG A 302 -27.24 3.37 39.96
N LEU A 303 -26.79 2.40 39.15
CA LEU A 303 -26.75 2.51 37.69
C LEU A 303 -28.14 2.61 37.08
N ALA A 304 -29.12 1.86 37.58
CA ALA A 304 -30.50 1.91 37.13
C ALA A 304 -31.14 3.30 37.36
N LYS A 305 -30.81 3.97 38.48
CA LYS A 305 -31.26 5.35 38.77
C LYS A 305 -30.69 6.41 37.84
N LEU A 306 -29.67 6.10 37.03
CA LEU A 306 -29.11 7.01 36.02
C LEU A 306 -29.84 6.95 34.67
N ALA A 307 -30.93 6.18 34.60
CA ALA A 307 -31.62 5.88 33.36
C ALA A 307 -33.14 5.89 33.55
N ASP A 308 -33.83 6.51 32.60
CA ASP A 308 -35.31 6.57 32.59
C ASP A 308 -35.94 5.39 31.83
N THR A 309 -35.14 4.63 31.06
CA THR A 309 -35.60 3.48 30.26
C THR A 309 -34.73 2.24 30.49
N PRO A 310 -35.27 1.02 30.30
CA PRO A 310 -34.47 -0.21 30.39
C PRO A 310 -33.29 -0.25 29.43
N GLU A 311 -33.44 0.28 28.21
CA GLU A 311 -32.36 0.37 27.21
C GLU A 311 -31.25 1.30 27.67
N LEU A 312 -31.61 2.45 28.26
CA LEU A 312 -30.63 3.37 28.81
C LEU A 312 -29.95 2.76 30.05
N ALA A 313 -30.68 2.01 30.88
CA ALA A 313 -30.11 1.31 32.02
C ALA A 313 -29.07 0.27 31.58
N LEU A 314 -29.40 -0.55 30.57
CA LEU A 314 -28.45 -1.47 29.94
C LEU A 314 -27.22 -0.74 29.39
N LEU A 315 -27.40 0.38 28.70
CA LEU A 315 -26.31 1.18 28.17
C LEU A 315 -25.41 1.75 29.28
N LYS A 316 -25.99 2.28 30.36
CA LYS A 316 -25.24 2.81 31.52
C LYS A 316 -24.47 1.71 32.24
N THR A 317 -25.06 0.53 32.38
CA THR A 317 -24.39 -0.64 32.97
C THR A 317 -23.23 -1.10 32.08
N LEU A 318 -23.42 -1.16 30.76
CA LEU A 318 -22.35 -1.48 29.82
C LEU A 318 -21.22 -0.43 29.86
N ASP A 319 -21.56 0.86 29.83
CA ASP A 319 -20.61 1.97 29.91
C ASP A 319 -19.76 1.88 31.18
N PHE A 320 -20.39 1.59 32.32
CA PHE A 320 -19.69 1.40 33.59
C PHE A 320 -18.66 0.28 33.51
N VAL A 321 -19.04 -0.90 33.03
CA VAL A 321 -18.09 -2.03 32.93
C VAL A 321 -17.00 -1.75 31.89
N GLN A 322 -17.33 -1.10 30.77
CA GLN A 322 -16.36 -0.77 29.73
C GLN A 322 -15.33 0.27 30.21
N LYS A 323 -15.78 1.34 30.90
CA LYS A 323 -14.97 2.53 31.19
C LYS A 323 -14.41 2.60 32.61
N GLU A 324 -15.11 2.05 33.59
CA GLU A 324 -14.70 2.12 35.01
C GLU A 324 -14.04 0.84 35.53
N VAL A 325 -14.02 -0.23 34.73
CA VAL A 325 -13.29 -1.48 35.04
C VAL A 325 -12.19 -1.67 34.01
N ARG A 326 -10.94 -1.59 34.43
CA ARG A 326 -9.79 -1.69 33.51
C ARG A 326 -9.59 -3.11 33.03
N TYR A 327 -9.13 -3.27 31.79
CA TYR A 327 -8.70 -4.59 31.33
C TYR A 327 -7.38 -4.94 32.02
N PHE A 328 -7.36 -6.03 32.77
CA PHE A 328 -6.14 -6.61 33.31
C PHE A 328 -6.38 -8.09 33.58
N GLY A 329 -5.76 -8.95 32.80
CA GLY A 329 -5.96 -10.39 32.88
C GLY A 329 -4.98 -11.08 33.82
N THR A 330 -5.50 -12.00 34.62
CA THR A 330 -4.71 -12.90 35.46
C THR A 330 -5.10 -14.34 35.11
N GLU A 331 -4.47 -14.91 34.10
CA GLU A 331 -4.78 -16.23 33.54
C GLU A 331 -3.99 -17.36 34.24
N ILE A 332 -3.87 -17.28 35.56
CA ILE A 332 -3.04 -18.18 36.36
C ILE A 332 -3.87 -19.36 36.88
N GLY A 333 -3.46 -20.60 36.61
CA GLY A 333 -4.13 -21.79 37.10
C GLY A 333 -5.58 -21.92 36.59
N GLU A 334 -6.55 -22.08 37.51
CA GLU A 334 -7.98 -22.19 37.17
C GLU A 334 -8.53 -20.91 36.53
N ASN A 335 -7.96 -19.75 36.90
CA ASN A 335 -8.34 -18.44 36.35
C ASN A 335 -7.92 -18.27 34.89
N SER A 336 -7.31 -19.28 34.26
CA SER A 336 -7.22 -19.36 32.80
C SER A 336 -8.61 -19.34 32.14
N HIS A 337 -9.63 -19.98 32.74
CA HIS A 337 -10.99 -20.03 32.20
C HIS A 337 -12.08 -19.69 33.23
N LEU A 338 -11.84 -19.92 34.52
CA LEU A 338 -12.77 -19.57 35.60
C LEU A 338 -12.75 -18.04 35.82
N PRO A 339 -13.87 -17.32 35.71
CA PRO A 339 -13.91 -15.90 36.06
C PRO A 339 -13.84 -15.70 37.59
N HIS A 340 -13.24 -14.59 38.01
CA HIS A 340 -13.31 -14.13 39.38
C HIS A 340 -14.75 -13.81 39.78
N PRO A 341 -15.10 -13.91 41.08
CA PRO A 341 -16.40 -13.48 41.57
C PRO A 341 -16.68 -12.01 41.18
N PRO A 342 -17.88 -11.69 40.64
CA PRO A 342 -18.20 -10.33 40.22
C PRO A 342 -18.00 -9.25 41.28
N ALA A 343 -18.25 -9.56 42.56
CA ALA A 343 -18.04 -8.64 43.68
C ALA A 343 -16.56 -8.26 43.86
N ASP A 344 -15.64 -9.19 43.59
CA ASP A 344 -14.20 -8.93 43.64
C ASP A 344 -13.77 -8.05 42.45
N VAL A 345 -14.27 -8.35 41.24
CA VAL A 345 -14.04 -7.52 40.04
C VAL A 345 -14.56 -6.09 40.25
N LEU A 346 -15.75 -5.94 40.83
CA LEU A 346 -16.34 -4.65 41.18
C LEU A 346 -15.47 -3.88 42.18
N ARG A 347 -14.99 -4.55 43.24
CA ARG A 347 -14.17 -3.94 44.28
C ARG A 347 -12.80 -3.51 43.76
N GLN A 348 -12.15 -4.35 42.95
CA GLN A 348 -10.78 -4.13 42.47
C GLN A 348 -10.70 -3.25 41.21
N ARG A 349 -11.80 -3.10 40.47
CA ARG A 349 -11.91 -2.26 39.25
C ARG A 349 -10.99 -2.69 38.11
N PHE A 350 -10.68 -3.98 38.04
CA PHE A 350 -10.02 -4.57 36.87
C PHE A 350 -10.42 -6.04 36.68
N GLY A 351 -10.27 -6.55 35.45
CA GLY A 351 -10.46 -7.95 35.07
C GLY A 351 -10.28 -8.15 33.57
N ASP A 352 -10.18 -9.40 33.11
CA ASP A 352 -10.14 -9.73 31.68
C ASP A 352 -11.55 -9.93 31.07
N CYS A 353 -11.61 -10.55 29.88
CA CYS A 353 -12.86 -10.72 29.14
C CYS A 353 -13.93 -11.52 29.88
N LYS A 354 -13.56 -12.61 30.57
CA LYS A 354 -14.51 -13.43 31.33
C LYS A 354 -14.93 -12.72 32.61
N ASP A 355 -14.02 -12.03 33.29
CA ASP A 355 -14.31 -11.28 34.51
C ASP A 355 -15.27 -10.12 34.25
N LYS A 356 -14.97 -9.31 33.22
CA LYS A 356 -15.80 -8.16 32.84
C LYS A 356 -17.17 -8.59 32.32
N THR A 357 -17.24 -9.67 31.54
CA THR A 357 -18.52 -10.23 31.08
C THR A 357 -19.33 -10.78 32.26
N GLY A 358 -18.69 -11.48 33.20
CA GLY A 358 -19.34 -11.97 34.42
C GLY A 358 -19.91 -10.83 35.28
N LEU A 359 -19.15 -9.74 35.45
CA LEU A 359 -19.62 -8.53 36.15
C LEU A 359 -20.81 -7.88 35.44
N LEU A 360 -20.76 -7.73 34.12
CA LEU A 360 -21.88 -7.21 33.34
C LEU A 360 -23.15 -8.05 33.54
N ILE A 361 -23.03 -9.38 33.45
CA ILE A 361 -24.18 -10.29 33.66
C ILE A 361 -24.73 -10.17 35.08
N ALA A 362 -23.87 -10.09 36.10
CA ALA A 362 -24.31 -9.98 37.49
C ALA A 362 -25.09 -8.67 37.76
N LEU A 363 -24.61 -7.55 37.22
CA LEU A 363 -25.30 -6.25 37.32
C LEU A 363 -26.64 -6.29 36.59
N LEU A 364 -26.68 -6.82 35.36
CA LEU A 364 -27.90 -6.95 34.57
C LEU A 364 -28.92 -7.89 35.23
N LYS A 365 -28.44 -8.98 35.85
CA LYS A 365 -29.27 -9.92 36.61
C LYS A 365 -29.95 -9.22 37.80
N ALA A 366 -29.22 -8.39 38.55
CA ALA A 366 -29.79 -7.58 39.62
C ALA A 366 -30.81 -6.54 39.11
N GLN A 367 -30.62 -6.03 37.89
CA GLN A 367 -31.59 -5.18 37.18
C GLN A 367 -32.76 -5.95 36.53
N LYS A 368 -32.82 -7.28 36.71
CA LYS A 368 -33.83 -8.17 36.11
C LYS A 368 -33.81 -8.18 34.57
N ILE A 369 -32.65 -7.89 33.97
CA ILE A 369 -32.40 -8.01 32.53
C ILE A 369 -31.78 -9.38 32.26
N GLU A 370 -32.33 -10.12 31.29
CA GLU A 370 -31.83 -11.44 30.92
C GLU A 370 -30.52 -11.31 30.14
N ALA A 371 -29.43 -11.86 30.69
CA ALA A 371 -28.11 -11.85 30.08
C ALA A 371 -27.36 -13.16 30.33
N GLU A 372 -26.50 -13.54 29.40
CA GLU A 372 -25.69 -14.75 29.50
C GLU A 372 -24.35 -14.65 28.77
N PRO A 373 -23.33 -15.41 29.20
CA PRO A 373 -22.04 -15.43 28.54
C PRO A 373 -22.11 -16.24 27.25
N VAL A 374 -21.38 -15.78 26.25
CA VAL A 374 -21.19 -16.47 24.97
C VAL A 374 -19.69 -16.57 24.71
N LEU A 375 -19.19 -17.80 24.62
CA LEU A 375 -17.81 -18.07 24.24
C LEU A 375 -17.64 -17.81 22.73
N VAL A 376 -16.60 -17.10 22.34
CA VAL A 376 -16.35 -16.74 20.94
C VAL A 376 -14.87 -16.90 20.59
N SER A 377 -14.57 -17.01 19.29
CA SER A 377 -13.20 -16.99 18.79
C SER A 377 -12.95 -15.71 18.00
N THR A 378 -12.06 -14.84 18.46
CA THR A 378 -11.65 -13.65 17.72
C THR A 378 -10.74 -13.98 16.53
N VAL A 379 -10.17 -15.20 16.53
CA VAL A 379 -9.22 -15.70 15.54
C VAL A 379 -9.89 -16.58 14.48
N PHE A 380 -10.63 -17.61 14.91
CA PHE A 380 -11.33 -18.52 14.00
C PHE A 380 -12.67 -17.96 13.51
N ARG A 381 -13.34 -17.10 14.31
CA ARG A 381 -14.65 -16.51 13.96
C ARG A 381 -15.63 -17.61 13.53
N ASP A 382 -16.21 -17.50 12.33
CA ASP A 382 -17.09 -18.52 11.75
C ASP A 382 -16.40 -19.89 11.55
N ASP A 383 -15.08 -19.95 11.37
CA ASP A 383 -14.33 -21.20 11.26
C ASP A 383 -14.25 -21.98 12.58
N THR A 384 -14.77 -21.45 13.69
CA THR A 384 -14.91 -22.21 14.95
C THR A 384 -15.74 -23.48 14.74
N GLN A 385 -16.67 -23.48 13.78
CA GLN A 385 -17.43 -24.67 13.36
C GLN A 385 -16.53 -25.78 12.79
N GLN A 386 -15.34 -25.44 12.31
CA GLN A 386 -14.35 -26.38 11.82
C GLN A 386 -13.47 -26.95 12.94
N LEU A 387 -13.64 -26.53 14.19
CA LEU A 387 -12.89 -27.08 15.33
C LEU A 387 -13.62 -28.27 15.96
N LEU A 388 -12.88 -29.07 16.73
CA LEU A 388 -13.44 -30.06 17.63
C LEU A 388 -14.19 -29.35 18.78
N ALA A 389 -15.28 -29.94 19.27
CA ALA A 389 -15.95 -29.43 20.47
C ALA A 389 -14.98 -29.47 21.67
N SER A 390 -14.54 -28.30 22.09
CA SER A 390 -13.55 -28.14 23.15
C SER A 390 -13.60 -26.72 23.71
N PRO A 391 -13.36 -26.52 25.02
CA PRO A 391 -13.07 -25.19 25.57
C PRO A 391 -11.98 -24.43 24.82
N LEU A 392 -10.97 -25.13 24.28
CA LEU A 392 -9.83 -24.55 23.57
C LEU A 392 -10.21 -23.95 22.20
N ALA A 393 -11.45 -24.13 21.74
CA ALA A 393 -11.94 -23.53 20.51
C ALA A 393 -12.21 -22.03 20.64
N PHE A 394 -12.30 -21.51 21.88
CA PHE A 394 -12.65 -20.13 22.18
C PHE A 394 -11.48 -19.42 22.87
N ASN A 395 -11.33 -18.13 22.59
CA ASN A 395 -10.29 -17.29 23.20
C ASN A 395 -10.85 -15.97 23.76
N HIS A 396 -12.17 -15.82 23.77
CA HIS A 396 -12.84 -14.61 24.24
C HIS A 396 -14.29 -14.90 24.69
N VAL A 397 -14.89 -14.00 25.47
CA VAL A 397 -16.27 -14.11 25.97
C VAL A 397 -16.99 -12.77 25.84
N ILE A 398 -18.24 -12.80 25.40
CA ILE A 398 -19.15 -11.64 25.31
C ILE A 398 -20.49 -11.93 26.00
N ALA A 399 -21.35 -10.94 26.14
CA ALA A 399 -22.70 -11.11 26.69
C ALA A 399 -23.78 -11.11 25.60
N ARG A 400 -24.68 -12.10 25.62
CA ARG A 400 -25.96 -12.07 24.90
C ARG A 400 -27.04 -11.57 25.84
N VAL A 401 -27.65 -10.44 25.53
CA VAL A 401 -28.65 -9.77 26.38
C VAL A 401 -30.00 -9.73 25.67
N LYS A 402 -31.06 -10.17 26.35
CA LYS A 402 -32.43 -10.06 25.86
C LYS A 402 -33.16 -8.95 26.60
N LEU A 403 -33.67 -7.97 25.85
CA LEU A 403 -34.41 -6.85 26.40
C LEU A 403 -35.55 -6.47 25.44
N ASN A 404 -36.78 -6.40 25.95
CA ASN A 404 -37.97 -6.02 25.18
C ASN A 404 -38.14 -6.80 23.85
N GLY A 405 -37.87 -8.10 23.88
CA GLY A 405 -37.96 -8.98 22.70
C GLY A 405 -36.81 -8.85 21.70
N LYS A 406 -35.81 -8.00 21.96
CA LYS A 406 -34.61 -7.84 21.14
C LYS A 406 -33.41 -8.53 21.79
N THR A 407 -32.53 -9.07 20.95
CA THR A 407 -31.27 -9.69 21.38
C THR A 407 -30.11 -8.78 21.00
N TYR A 408 -29.25 -8.49 21.97
CA TYR A 408 -28.04 -7.68 21.81
C TYR A 408 -26.80 -8.54 22.10
N TRP A 409 -25.76 -8.40 21.29
CA TRP A 409 -24.45 -9.04 21.48
C TRP A 409 -23.46 -7.97 21.93
N LEU A 410 -23.14 -7.92 23.21
CA LEU A 410 -22.40 -6.84 23.83
C LEU A 410 -21.06 -7.35 24.37
N ASP A 411 -19.97 -6.65 24.04
CA ASP A 411 -18.64 -6.98 24.56
C ASP A 411 -18.23 -5.97 25.63
N ALA A 412 -18.12 -6.45 26.86
CA ALA A 412 -17.77 -5.65 28.03
C ALA A 412 -16.32 -5.12 27.97
N THR A 413 -15.47 -5.64 27.09
CA THR A 413 -14.05 -5.28 27.01
C THR A 413 -13.75 -4.10 26.09
N ARG A 414 -14.74 -3.66 25.29
CA ARG A 414 -14.57 -2.60 24.28
C ARG A 414 -14.62 -1.19 24.89
N SER A 415 -13.55 -0.75 25.55
CA SER A 415 -13.51 0.52 26.29
C SER A 415 -13.65 1.80 25.45
N PHE A 416 -13.41 1.73 24.14
CA PHE A 416 -13.52 2.86 23.20
C PHE A 416 -14.86 2.95 22.49
N GLN A 417 -15.80 2.07 22.83
CA GLN A 417 -17.10 2.00 22.21
C GLN A 417 -18.03 3.12 22.73
N THR A 418 -18.75 3.78 21.81
CA THR A 418 -19.69 4.88 22.11
C THR A 418 -21.02 4.67 21.38
N GLY A 419 -21.95 5.62 21.48
CA GLY A 419 -23.25 5.53 20.81
C GLY A 419 -24.30 4.67 21.51
N ASP A 420 -25.37 4.37 20.79
CA ASP A 420 -26.51 3.57 21.24
C ASP A 420 -26.27 2.04 21.21
N LEU A 421 -27.19 1.24 21.77
CA LEU A 421 -27.03 -0.23 21.80
C LEU A 421 -26.91 -0.89 20.41
N LYS A 422 -27.48 -0.27 19.37
CA LYS A 422 -27.43 -0.78 17.99
C LYS A 422 -26.03 -0.64 17.41
N SER A 423 -25.36 0.48 17.66
CA SER A 423 -24.00 0.74 17.18
C SER A 423 -22.90 0.08 18.02
N ARG A 424 -23.28 -0.61 19.10
CA ARG A 424 -22.39 -1.29 20.05
C ARG A 424 -22.35 -2.82 19.96
N GLN A 425 -22.90 -3.39 18.88
CA GLN A 425 -22.94 -4.84 18.71
C GLN A 425 -21.55 -5.45 18.41
N ALA A 426 -21.21 -6.57 19.04
CA ALA A 426 -20.00 -7.35 18.78
C ALA A 426 -20.27 -8.48 17.78
N LEU A 427 -20.42 -8.13 16.49
CA LEU A 427 -20.86 -9.07 15.44
C LEU A 427 -19.72 -9.68 14.60
N ALA A 428 -18.49 -9.15 14.71
CA ALA A 428 -17.34 -9.55 13.91
C ALA A 428 -16.94 -11.03 14.10
N GLN A 429 -17.34 -11.63 15.22
CA GLN A 429 -17.05 -13.01 15.62
C GLN A 429 -17.92 -14.01 14.83
N ARG A 430 -19.06 -13.56 14.30
CA ARG A 430 -20.06 -14.31 13.49
C ARG A 430 -20.72 -15.51 14.17
N THR A 431 -20.03 -16.23 15.03
CA THR A 431 -20.53 -17.38 15.78
C THR A 431 -20.05 -17.36 17.23
N GLY A 432 -20.80 -18.04 18.10
CA GLY A 432 -20.41 -18.25 19.49
C GLY A 432 -21.16 -19.41 20.15
N LEU A 433 -20.76 -19.77 21.37
CA LEU A 433 -21.41 -20.80 22.17
C LEU A 433 -21.98 -20.18 23.46
N PRO A 434 -23.30 -20.02 23.58
CA PRO A 434 -23.92 -19.60 24.82
C PRO A 434 -23.64 -20.60 25.94
N ALA A 435 -23.26 -20.09 27.12
CA ALA A 435 -22.97 -20.89 28.29
C ALA A 435 -24.27 -21.33 29.00
N GLN A 436 -25.14 -22.04 28.28
CA GLN A 436 -26.42 -22.55 28.78
C GLN A 436 -26.55 -24.06 28.63
N SER A 437 -27.37 -24.67 29.49
CA SER A 437 -27.53 -26.13 29.57
C SER A 437 -28.28 -26.74 28.38
N ASP A 438 -29.12 -25.96 27.72
CA ASP A 438 -29.92 -26.35 26.54
C ASP A 438 -29.21 -26.08 25.20
N THR A 439 -28.08 -25.39 25.22
CA THR A 439 -27.31 -25.05 24.01
C THR A 439 -26.65 -26.28 23.43
N ARG A 440 -26.92 -26.61 22.16
CA ARG A 440 -26.39 -27.81 21.49
C ARG A 440 -25.43 -27.52 20.34
N GLU A 441 -25.43 -26.29 19.84
CA GLU A 441 -24.68 -25.87 18.68
C GLU A 441 -24.20 -24.43 18.82
N LEU A 442 -23.26 -24.05 17.95
CA LEU A 442 -22.82 -22.66 17.84
C LEU A 442 -23.95 -21.81 17.27
N VAL A 443 -24.23 -20.69 17.91
CA VAL A 443 -25.25 -19.73 17.45
C VAL A 443 -24.64 -18.74 16.47
N MET A 444 -25.37 -18.44 15.40
CA MET A 444 -25.00 -17.41 14.43
C MET A 444 -25.37 -16.02 14.96
N MET A 445 -24.46 -15.07 14.81
CA MET A 445 -24.71 -13.66 15.03
C MET A 445 -25.27 -13.00 13.76
N PRO A 446 -26.01 -11.88 13.87
CA PRO A 446 -26.48 -11.12 12.71
C PRO A 446 -25.35 -10.72 11.74
N ASP A 447 -25.68 -10.68 10.46
CA ASP A 447 -24.77 -10.17 9.42
C ASP A 447 -24.63 -8.64 9.52
N SER A 448 -23.38 -8.16 9.50
CA SER A 448 -23.02 -6.74 9.53
C SER A 448 -22.50 -6.22 8.18
N SER A 449 -22.59 -7.01 7.10
CA SER A 449 -22.10 -6.61 5.76
C SER A 449 -22.77 -5.35 5.18
N ARG A 450 -23.93 -4.95 5.71
CA ARG A 450 -24.67 -3.74 5.33
C ARG A 450 -24.42 -2.55 6.25
N ASP A 451 -23.69 -2.73 7.34
CA ASP A 451 -23.36 -1.65 8.26
C ASP A 451 -22.25 -0.79 7.65
N LEU A 452 -22.35 0.53 7.86
CA LEU A 452 -21.31 1.46 7.45
C LEU A 452 -20.05 1.20 8.28
N GLN A 453 -18.90 1.20 7.61
CA GLN A 453 -17.57 1.14 8.21
C GLN A 453 -16.88 2.50 8.10
N ALA A 454 -17.03 3.16 6.95
CA ALA A 454 -16.54 4.52 6.73
C ALA A 454 -17.40 5.26 5.69
N VAL A 455 -17.51 6.58 5.87
CA VAL A 455 -18.08 7.52 4.90
C VAL A 455 -17.11 8.68 4.73
N THR A 456 -16.62 8.89 3.52
CA THR A 456 -15.74 10.01 3.16
C THR A 456 -16.49 11.00 2.27
N TRP A 457 -16.39 12.28 2.60
CA TRP A 457 -16.83 13.39 1.78
C TRP A 457 -15.62 14.23 1.37
N ASP A 458 -15.31 14.24 0.08
CA ASP A 458 -14.28 15.09 -0.49
C ASP A 458 -14.97 16.20 -1.29
N GLN A 459 -14.86 17.45 -0.85
CA GLN A 459 -15.39 18.61 -1.53
C GLN A 459 -14.26 19.43 -2.16
N TYR A 460 -14.20 19.45 -3.48
CA TYR A 460 -13.31 20.28 -4.27
C TYR A 460 -14.02 21.59 -4.61
N THR A 461 -13.45 22.71 -4.17
CA THR A 461 -13.95 24.05 -4.49
C THR A 461 -12.98 24.74 -5.44
N ILE A 462 -13.45 25.02 -6.66
CA ILE A 462 -12.68 25.72 -7.70
C ILE A 462 -13.28 27.12 -7.87
N GLN A 463 -12.71 28.09 -7.14
CA GLN A 463 -13.13 29.50 -7.22
C GLN A 463 -12.73 30.16 -8.55
N ALA A 464 -11.66 29.67 -9.19
CA ALA A 464 -11.23 30.06 -10.52
C ALA A 464 -10.27 29.00 -11.06
N MET A 465 -10.36 28.64 -12.35
CA MET A 465 -9.57 27.55 -12.93
C MET A 465 -8.05 27.82 -12.90
N GLY A 466 -7.64 29.10 -12.97
CA GLY A 466 -6.23 29.49 -12.93
C GLY A 466 -5.65 29.61 -11.51
N LYS A 467 -6.43 29.30 -10.47
CA LYS A 467 -6.04 29.40 -9.06
C LYS A 467 -5.99 28.00 -8.42
N PRO A 468 -5.28 27.85 -7.27
CA PRO A 468 -5.33 26.61 -6.50
C PRO A 468 -6.77 26.21 -6.18
N ALA A 469 -7.09 24.92 -6.31
CA ALA A 469 -8.34 24.38 -5.79
C ALA A 469 -8.22 24.13 -4.29
N VAL A 470 -9.35 24.14 -3.58
CA VAL A 470 -9.40 23.73 -2.18
C VAL A 470 -10.10 22.39 -2.08
N LEU A 471 -9.51 21.45 -1.34
CA LEU A 471 -10.12 20.17 -1.00
C LEU A 471 -10.44 20.14 0.49
N ASP A 472 -11.72 20.14 0.84
CA ASP A 472 -12.22 19.86 2.18
C ASP A 472 -12.57 18.37 2.28
N VAL A 473 -11.94 17.67 3.24
CA VAL A 473 -12.12 16.24 3.48
C VAL A 473 -12.84 16.05 4.80
N ARG A 474 -13.92 15.27 4.80
CA ARG A 474 -14.59 14.77 6.02
C ARG A 474 -14.70 13.25 5.97
N GLN A 475 -13.96 12.56 6.83
CA GLN A 475 -13.97 11.11 6.94
C GLN A 475 -14.65 10.71 8.24
N THR A 476 -15.73 9.94 8.17
CA THR A 476 -16.45 9.42 9.34
C THR A 476 -16.29 7.93 9.40
N TYR A 477 -15.67 7.42 10.46
CA TYR A 477 -15.51 5.99 10.73
C TYR A 477 -16.59 5.54 11.69
N TYR A 478 -17.07 4.31 11.54
CA TYR A 478 -18.16 3.72 12.33
C TYR A 478 -17.72 2.40 12.96
N GLY A 479 -18.35 2.01 14.07
CA GLY A 479 -18.19 0.69 14.70
C GLY A 479 -16.74 0.37 15.04
N ASP A 480 -16.29 -0.83 14.64
CA ASP A 480 -14.91 -1.32 14.87
C ASP A 480 -13.84 -0.38 14.30
N SER A 481 -14.12 0.29 13.18
CA SER A 481 -13.19 1.26 12.58
C SER A 481 -13.09 2.54 13.43
N ALA A 482 -14.21 3.02 13.98
CA ALA A 482 -14.22 4.18 14.89
C ALA A 482 -13.46 3.88 16.18
N GLU A 483 -13.68 2.69 16.75
CA GLU A 483 -13.01 2.27 17.98
C GLU A 483 -11.50 2.10 17.79
N SER A 484 -11.08 1.55 16.65
CA SER A 484 -9.65 1.45 16.29
C SER A 484 -9.00 2.83 16.19
N LEU A 485 -9.71 3.80 15.58
CA LEU A 485 -9.24 5.18 15.49
C LEU A 485 -9.16 5.86 16.86
N ARG A 486 -10.16 5.69 17.74
CA ARG A 486 -10.11 6.21 19.12
C ARG A 486 -8.96 5.61 19.92
N ALA A 487 -8.75 4.31 19.82
CA ALA A 487 -7.65 3.63 20.48
C ALA A 487 -6.30 4.19 20.00
N ASN A 488 -6.15 4.45 18.70
CA ASN A 488 -4.94 5.05 18.16
C ASN A 488 -4.74 6.51 18.60
N LEU A 489 -5.81 7.33 18.60
CA LEU A 489 -5.79 8.71 19.09
C LEU A 489 -5.45 8.79 20.59
N ALA A 490 -5.82 7.77 21.37
CA ALA A 490 -5.47 7.68 22.79
C ALA A 490 -4.01 7.23 23.01
N ALA A 491 -3.48 6.39 22.11
CA ALA A 491 -2.14 5.82 22.25
C ALA A 491 -1.03 6.67 21.60
N ASN A 492 -1.35 7.49 20.59
CA ASN A 492 -0.38 8.24 19.81
C ASN A 492 -0.68 9.74 19.81
N ARG A 493 0.34 10.55 19.52
CA ARG A 493 0.15 12.00 19.41
C ARG A 493 -0.58 12.31 18.10
N LYS A 494 -1.58 13.17 18.20
CA LYS A 494 -2.37 13.63 17.05
C LYS A 494 -1.54 14.10 15.83
N PRO A 495 -0.42 14.85 15.98
CA PRO A 495 0.41 15.23 14.82
C PRO A 495 1.06 14.06 14.08
N ASP A 496 1.35 12.95 14.77
CA ASP A 496 1.93 11.77 14.12
C ASP A 496 0.87 11.08 13.24
N ILE A 497 -0.38 10.99 13.73
CA ILE A 497 -1.55 10.48 12.99
C ILE A 497 -1.88 11.38 11.80
N GLU A 498 -1.88 12.70 12.01
CA GLU A 498 -2.10 13.70 10.97
C GLU A 498 -1.09 13.54 9.83
N LYS A 499 0.19 13.34 10.16
CA LYS A 499 1.24 13.10 9.15
C LYS A 499 0.98 11.84 8.33
N GLU A 500 0.51 10.76 8.96
CA GLU A 500 0.18 9.52 8.27
C GLU A 500 -0.99 9.70 7.29
N ILE A 501 -2.07 10.37 7.72
CA ILE A 501 -3.23 10.66 6.85
C ILE A 501 -2.85 11.62 5.72
N ILE A 502 -2.08 12.68 5.98
CA ILE A 502 -1.61 13.60 4.94
C ILE A 502 -0.77 12.85 3.91
N ALA A 503 0.12 11.95 4.34
CA ALA A 503 0.95 11.16 3.44
C ALA A 503 0.12 10.29 2.48
N GLU A 504 -1.08 9.88 2.86
CA GLU A 504 -1.99 9.16 1.99
C GLU A 504 -2.55 10.05 0.87
N TYR A 505 -3.01 11.25 1.20
CA TYR A 505 -3.50 12.22 0.21
C TYR A 505 -2.37 12.69 -0.73
N LEU A 506 -1.15 12.88 -0.22
CA LEU A 506 0.01 13.27 -1.03
C LEU A 506 0.42 12.22 -2.08
N ARG A 507 0.02 10.94 -1.93
CA ARG A 507 0.25 9.92 -2.98
C ARG A 507 -0.61 10.17 -4.22
N PHE A 508 -1.79 10.75 -4.05
CA PHE A 508 -2.71 11.11 -5.14
C PHE A 508 -2.49 12.56 -5.60
N TYR A 509 -2.14 13.45 -4.67
CA TYR A 509 -1.90 14.87 -4.93
C TYR A 509 -0.52 15.31 -4.40
N PRO A 510 0.58 15.02 -5.11
CA PRO A 510 1.95 15.26 -4.60
C PRO A 510 2.28 16.72 -4.26
N ALA A 511 1.60 17.66 -4.91
CA ALA A 511 1.78 19.10 -4.69
C ALA A 511 0.80 19.70 -3.67
N ALA A 512 -0.11 18.90 -3.09
CA ALA A 512 -1.08 19.38 -2.12
C ALA A 512 -0.39 19.93 -0.88
N LYS A 513 -0.97 20.99 -0.31
CA LYS A 513 -0.49 21.59 0.94
C LYS A 513 -1.60 21.50 1.97
N PRO A 514 -1.36 20.91 3.16
CA PRO A 514 -2.34 20.93 4.23
C PRO A 514 -2.61 22.38 4.66
N ASP A 515 -3.88 22.71 4.84
CA ASP A 515 -4.38 24.03 5.25
C ASP A 515 -5.10 23.90 6.59
N GLY A 516 -4.34 24.08 7.68
CA GLY A 516 -4.82 23.88 9.05
C GLY A 516 -4.47 22.51 9.62
N ALA A 517 -4.87 22.30 10.89
CA ALA A 517 -4.61 21.05 11.61
C ALA A 517 -5.77 20.06 11.45
N LEU A 518 -5.48 18.77 11.56
CA LEU A 518 -6.48 17.69 11.62
C LEU A 518 -7.58 18.02 12.63
N GLY A 519 -8.83 18.08 12.19
CA GLY A 519 -10.00 18.12 13.08
C GLY A 519 -10.40 16.70 13.48
N VAL A 520 -10.83 16.54 14.73
CA VAL A 520 -11.36 15.27 15.27
C VAL A 520 -12.61 15.60 16.06
N SER A 521 -13.71 14.93 15.78
CA SER A 521 -14.98 15.13 16.47
C SER A 521 -15.72 13.80 16.67
N GLU A 522 -16.45 13.70 17.76
CA GLU A 522 -17.32 12.57 18.07
C GLU A 522 -18.70 12.79 17.46
N GLU A 523 -19.27 11.76 16.85
CA GLU A 523 -20.63 11.81 16.33
C GLU A 523 -21.63 11.40 17.42
N SER A 524 -22.38 12.38 17.92
CA SER A 524 -23.30 12.17 19.06
C SER A 524 -24.33 11.08 18.76
N GLY A 525 -24.53 10.18 19.73
CA GLY A 525 -25.50 9.08 19.65
C GLY A 525 -25.07 7.89 18.78
N GLN A 526 -23.90 7.95 18.12
CA GLN A 526 -23.39 6.87 17.28
C GLN A 526 -21.99 6.42 17.74
N ASN A 527 -21.65 5.17 17.46
CA ASN A 527 -20.28 4.68 17.59
C ASN A 527 -19.43 5.15 16.42
N ALA A 528 -19.19 6.46 16.32
CA ALA A 528 -18.53 7.06 15.17
C ALA A 528 -17.63 8.25 15.50
N VAL A 529 -16.54 8.39 14.74
CA VAL A 529 -15.55 9.48 14.84
C VAL A 529 -15.36 10.10 13.47
N THR A 530 -15.37 11.42 13.43
CA THR A 530 -15.14 12.19 12.22
C THR A 530 -13.81 12.92 12.26
N LEU A 531 -13.03 12.72 11.20
CA LEU A 531 -11.82 13.47 10.89
C LEU A 531 -12.14 14.52 9.83
N THR A 532 -11.60 15.73 9.99
CA THR A 532 -11.67 16.78 8.98
C THR A 532 -10.29 17.27 8.60
N LEU A 533 -10.00 17.32 7.31
CA LEU A 533 -8.76 17.86 6.77
C LEU A 533 -9.08 18.85 5.66
N ARG A 534 -8.16 19.76 5.39
CA ARG A 534 -8.28 20.72 4.30
C ARG A 534 -6.95 20.83 3.60
N PHE A 535 -6.99 20.91 2.28
CA PHE A 535 -5.81 21.02 1.44
C PHE A 535 -5.99 22.14 0.42
N GLU A 536 -4.93 22.90 0.19
CA GLU A 536 -4.74 23.69 -1.02
C GLU A 536 -4.10 22.80 -2.09
N LEU A 537 -4.60 22.86 -3.33
CA LEU A 537 -4.14 22.10 -4.49
C LEU A 537 -3.60 23.07 -5.57
N PRO A 538 -2.32 23.50 -5.50
CA PRO A 538 -1.77 24.57 -6.34
C PRO A 538 -1.70 24.26 -7.84
N ASP A 539 -1.50 22.99 -8.19
CA ASP A 539 -1.36 22.51 -9.57
C ASP A 539 -2.50 21.52 -9.89
N PHE A 540 -3.74 21.84 -9.47
CA PHE A 540 -4.90 20.96 -9.65
C PHE A 540 -5.18 20.64 -11.13
N TRP A 541 -4.97 21.62 -12.03
CA TRP A 541 -5.17 21.46 -13.46
C TRP A 541 -3.87 21.25 -14.22
N ARG A 542 -3.86 20.25 -15.10
CA ARG A 542 -2.83 20.08 -16.14
C ARG A 542 -3.36 20.64 -17.46
N TYR A 543 -2.54 21.42 -18.15
CA TYR A 543 -2.88 21.90 -19.49
C TYR A 543 -2.61 20.80 -20.51
N HIS A 544 -3.67 20.17 -21.00
CA HIS A 544 -3.62 19.01 -21.88
C HIS A 544 -4.03 19.39 -23.31
N GLU A 545 -3.40 18.77 -24.32
CA GLU A 545 -3.68 18.99 -25.77
C GLU A 545 -3.66 20.47 -26.21
N LYS A 546 -3.09 21.35 -25.38
CA LYS A 546 -3.04 22.80 -25.56
C LYS A 546 -4.41 23.46 -25.83
N GLN A 547 -5.49 22.89 -25.29
CA GLN A 547 -6.84 23.47 -25.37
C GLN A 547 -7.73 23.14 -24.17
N THR A 548 -7.35 22.14 -23.37
CA THR A 548 -8.17 21.67 -22.25
C THR A 548 -7.38 21.70 -20.95
N LEU A 549 -8.10 21.84 -19.85
CA LEU A 549 -7.61 21.64 -18.50
C LEU A 549 -8.10 20.27 -18.04
N GLN A 550 -7.17 19.44 -17.58
CA GLN A 550 -7.44 18.08 -17.15
C GLN A 550 -6.93 17.85 -15.74
N THR A 551 -7.71 17.17 -14.93
CA THR A 551 -7.30 16.70 -13.59
C THR A 551 -7.75 15.27 -13.37
N ASP A 552 -6.93 14.51 -12.66
CA ASP A 552 -7.29 13.15 -12.21
C ASP A 552 -7.63 13.22 -10.73
N PHE A 553 -8.68 12.51 -10.34
CA PHE A 553 -9.08 12.37 -8.96
C PHE A 553 -9.60 10.95 -8.73
N SER A 554 -9.41 10.47 -7.52
CA SER A 554 -9.72 9.09 -7.16
C SER A 554 -10.34 9.06 -5.76
N PRO A 555 -11.30 8.15 -5.50
CA PRO A 555 -11.84 8.00 -4.17
C PRO A 555 -10.78 7.36 -3.25
N VAL A 556 -9.93 8.20 -2.64
CA VAL A 556 -8.75 7.82 -1.84
C VAL A 556 -9.07 6.70 -0.85
N THR A 557 -10.14 6.85 -0.05
CA THR A 557 -10.54 5.87 0.96
C THR A 557 -10.93 4.52 0.34
N LEU A 558 -11.69 4.52 -0.76
CA LEU A 558 -12.06 3.26 -1.41
C LEU A 558 -10.86 2.58 -2.07
N SER A 559 -9.98 3.35 -2.71
CA SER A 559 -8.75 2.83 -3.31
C SER A 559 -7.82 2.18 -2.28
N GLN A 560 -7.76 2.71 -1.06
CA GLN A 560 -7.02 2.10 0.05
C GLN A 560 -7.69 0.82 0.57
N THR A 561 -9.01 0.83 0.66
CA THR A 561 -9.78 -0.31 1.16
C THR A 561 -9.75 -1.49 0.18
N LEU A 562 -9.69 -1.20 -1.13
CA LEU A 562 -9.46 -2.16 -2.21
C LEU A 562 -7.98 -2.55 -2.32
N ARG A 563 -7.54 -3.39 -1.38
CA ARG A 563 -6.14 -3.83 -1.34
C ARG A 563 -5.80 -4.78 -2.50
N MET A 564 -4.68 -4.53 -3.18
CA MET A 564 -4.01 -5.46 -4.09
C MET A 564 -2.83 -6.13 -3.36
N PRO A 565 -2.92 -7.43 -3.05
CA PRO A 565 -1.82 -8.20 -2.47
C PRO A 565 -0.63 -8.31 -3.42
N THR A 566 0.58 -8.26 -2.88
CA THR A 566 1.83 -8.28 -3.65
C THR A 566 2.34 -9.69 -3.98
N GLN A 567 1.77 -10.74 -3.38
CA GLN A 567 2.20 -12.13 -3.55
C GLN A 567 1.26 -12.90 -4.49
N VAL A 568 1.79 -13.39 -5.61
CA VAL A 568 1.06 -14.17 -6.62
C VAL A 568 1.98 -15.28 -7.15
N PRO A 569 1.49 -16.52 -7.37
CA PRO A 569 0.17 -17.06 -7.01
C PRO A 569 0.05 -17.41 -5.51
N ARG A 570 -1.19 -17.50 -5.00
CA ARG A 570 -1.47 -17.92 -3.62
C ARG A 570 -2.00 -19.35 -3.59
N THR A 571 -1.51 -20.14 -2.64
CA THR A 571 -1.97 -21.52 -2.40
C THR A 571 -2.93 -21.62 -1.21
N GLU A 572 -3.02 -20.58 -0.39
CA GLU A 572 -3.80 -20.55 0.85
C GLU A 572 -4.79 -19.38 0.87
N THR A 573 -5.90 -19.58 1.60
CA THR A 573 -6.95 -18.57 1.78
C THR A 573 -6.39 -17.28 2.37
N MET A 574 -6.85 -16.15 1.85
CA MET A 574 -6.36 -14.82 2.20
C MET A 574 -7.43 -14.01 2.92
N ARG A 575 -7.08 -13.33 4.01
CA ARG A 575 -7.92 -12.32 4.66
C ARG A 575 -7.93 -11.02 3.84
N ILE A 576 -9.10 -10.43 3.66
CA ILE A 576 -9.32 -9.09 3.08
C ILE A 576 -9.99 -8.18 4.11
N SER A 577 -10.33 -6.96 3.68
CA SER A 577 -11.03 -5.98 4.51
C SER A 577 -12.29 -6.56 5.16
N PRO A 578 -12.64 -6.14 6.39
CA PRO A 578 -13.80 -6.64 7.09
C PRO A 578 -15.09 -6.36 6.32
N THR A 579 -16.09 -7.19 6.58
CA THR A 579 -17.41 -7.04 5.96
C THR A 579 -18.05 -5.72 6.37
N GLY A 580 -18.72 -5.06 5.42
CA GLY A 580 -19.36 -3.78 5.65
C GLY A 580 -19.31 -2.87 4.43
N MET A 581 -19.93 -1.70 4.58
CA MET A 581 -20.04 -0.69 3.53
C MET A 581 -19.08 0.48 3.75
N TYR A 582 -18.33 0.82 2.70
CA TYR A 582 -17.46 1.97 2.60
C TYR A 582 -18.02 2.89 1.54
N ARG A 583 -18.31 4.14 1.90
CA ARG A 583 -18.90 5.12 0.98
C ARG A 583 -17.95 6.29 0.80
N GLN A 584 -17.80 6.75 -0.44
CA GLN A 584 -17.12 8.00 -0.72
C GLN A 584 -17.98 8.86 -1.64
N VAL A 585 -18.21 10.09 -1.21
CA VAL A 585 -18.87 11.13 -1.99
C VAL A 585 -17.82 12.16 -2.38
N THR A 586 -17.64 12.37 -3.67
CA THR A 586 -16.79 13.42 -4.23
C THR A 586 -17.68 14.49 -4.84
N ASP A 587 -17.58 15.70 -4.32
CA ASP A 587 -18.33 16.88 -4.75
C ASP A 587 -17.34 17.88 -5.34
N ILE A 588 -17.51 18.29 -6.60
CA ILE A 588 -16.64 19.25 -7.29
C ILE A 588 -17.50 20.44 -7.71
N ARG A 589 -17.21 21.60 -7.14
CA ARG A 589 -17.96 22.85 -7.36
C ARG A 589 -17.13 23.87 -8.11
N PHE A 590 -17.72 24.42 -9.16
CA PHE A 590 -17.14 25.49 -9.96
C PHE A 590 -17.86 26.81 -9.67
N SER A 591 -17.13 27.92 -9.70
CA SER A 591 -17.73 29.26 -9.59
C SER A 591 -18.44 29.74 -10.87
N GLU A 592 -18.34 28.96 -11.94
CA GLU A 592 -18.91 29.26 -13.26
C GLU A 592 -19.33 27.96 -13.98
N PRO A 593 -20.28 28.02 -14.93
CA PRO A 593 -20.57 26.90 -15.82
C PRO A 593 -19.35 26.48 -16.65
N VAL A 594 -18.99 25.20 -16.56
CA VAL A 594 -17.87 24.59 -17.30
C VAL A 594 -18.31 23.47 -18.26
N PHE A 595 -19.46 22.85 -18.02
CA PHE A 595 -20.05 21.86 -18.93
C PHE A 595 -21.18 22.46 -19.77
N SER A 596 -21.25 22.04 -21.03
CA SER A 596 -22.32 22.49 -21.95
C SER A 596 -23.62 21.71 -21.78
N LYS A 597 -23.59 20.55 -21.13
CA LYS A 597 -24.72 19.65 -20.88
C LYS A 597 -24.53 18.91 -19.56
N THR A 598 -25.63 18.50 -18.96
CA THR A 598 -25.60 17.57 -17.84
C THR A 598 -25.21 16.17 -18.31
N PHE A 599 -24.68 15.36 -17.40
CA PHE A 599 -24.38 13.96 -17.66
C PHE A 599 -24.67 13.08 -16.44
N ASN A 600 -24.96 11.81 -16.70
CA ASN A 600 -24.99 10.76 -15.69
C ASN A 600 -24.13 9.60 -16.20
N LYS A 601 -23.21 9.12 -15.34
CA LYS A 601 -22.39 7.94 -15.62
C LYS A 601 -22.53 6.99 -14.45
N ARG A 602 -22.58 5.70 -14.78
CA ARG A 602 -22.65 4.62 -13.79
C ARG A 602 -21.54 3.63 -14.06
N PHE A 603 -20.91 3.17 -12.98
CA PHE A 603 -19.95 2.08 -12.99
C PHE A 603 -20.32 1.10 -11.89
N ASP A 604 -20.43 -0.17 -12.25
CA ASP A 604 -20.64 -1.26 -11.29
C ASP A 604 -19.58 -2.33 -11.52
N GLU A 605 -19.05 -2.89 -10.44
CA GLU A 605 -18.20 -4.07 -10.48
C GLU A 605 -18.54 -4.97 -9.29
N THR A 606 -18.80 -6.24 -9.56
CA THR A 606 -19.26 -7.19 -8.55
C THR A 606 -18.59 -8.54 -8.71
N ASN A 607 -18.35 -9.19 -7.58
CA ASN A 607 -18.02 -10.60 -7.48
C ASN A 607 -18.58 -11.16 -6.16
N LYS A 608 -18.23 -12.40 -5.84
CA LYS A 608 -18.69 -13.06 -4.61
C LYS A 608 -18.13 -12.48 -3.30
N HIS A 609 -17.14 -11.58 -3.35
CA HIS A 609 -16.44 -11.01 -2.20
C HIS A 609 -16.82 -9.55 -1.96
N PHE A 610 -16.96 -8.76 -3.03
CA PHE A 610 -17.27 -7.34 -2.95
C PHE A 610 -18.17 -6.86 -4.09
N GLU A 611 -18.82 -5.73 -3.85
CA GLU A 611 -19.58 -4.95 -4.83
C GLU A 611 -19.10 -3.50 -4.80
N ILE A 612 -18.93 -2.91 -5.98
CA ILE A 612 -18.67 -1.50 -6.20
C ILE A 612 -19.83 -0.96 -7.01
N HIS A 613 -20.45 0.12 -6.53
CA HIS A 613 -21.47 0.88 -7.23
C HIS A 613 -21.08 2.35 -7.22
N SER A 614 -20.84 2.93 -8.39
CA SER A 614 -20.47 4.34 -8.54
C SER A 614 -21.42 5.05 -9.49
N ILE A 615 -21.94 6.19 -9.06
CA ILE A 615 -22.81 7.05 -9.86
C ILE A 615 -22.21 8.45 -9.85
N ALA A 616 -21.88 8.96 -11.04
CA ALA A 616 -21.42 10.32 -11.27
C ALA A 616 -22.50 11.12 -11.97
N ASN A 617 -22.95 12.21 -11.35
CA ASN A 617 -23.86 13.20 -11.91
C ASN A 617 -23.10 14.49 -12.14
N GLY A 618 -23.17 15.03 -13.36
CA GLY A 618 -22.63 16.34 -13.68
C GLY A 618 -23.74 17.29 -14.09
N GLU A 619 -23.78 18.45 -13.46
CA GLU A 619 -24.53 19.62 -13.90
C GLU A 619 -23.59 20.57 -14.66
N THR A 620 -24.00 21.82 -14.91
CA THR A 620 -23.18 22.76 -15.68
C THR A 620 -21.97 23.27 -14.90
N ASP A 621 -22.08 23.39 -13.59
CA ASP A 621 -21.13 24.00 -12.64
C ASP A 621 -20.87 23.11 -11.41
N HIS A 622 -21.31 21.86 -11.45
CA HIS A 622 -21.23 20.92 -10.34
C HIS A 622 -21.02 19.48 -10.83
N VAL A 623 -20.19 18.70 -10.14
CA VAL A 623 -20.10 17.24 -10.34
C VAL A 623 -20.15 16.55 -8.99
N GLN A 624 -21.05 15.59 -8.83
CA GLN A 624 -21.12 14.74 -7.65
C GLN A 624 -20.95 13.27 -8.05
N ILE A 625 -20.02 12.58 -7.39
CA ILE A 625 -19.77 11.15 -7.56
C ILE A 625 -19.97 10.46 -6.23
N GLN A 626 -20.96 9.56 -6.13
CA GLN A 626 -21.09 8.67 -5.00
C GLN A 626 -20.59 7.29 -5.41
N SER A 627 -19.62 6.77 -4.67
CA SER A 627 -19.09 5.42 -4.83
C SER A 627 -19.27 4.63 -3.53
N ASP A 628 -19.90 3.47 -3.65
CA ASP A 628 -20.13 2.53 -2.55
C ASP A 628 -19.36 1.24 -2.82
N LEU A 629 -18.52 0.83 -1.87
CA LEU A 629 -17.82 -0.45 -1.84
C LEU A 629 -18.37 -1.27 -0.68
N ARG A 630 -18.92 -2.44 -0.95
CA ARG A 630 -19.38 -3.38 0.06
C ARG A 630 -18.56 -4.65 0.05
N PHE A 631 -17.92 -5.00 1.17
CA PHE A 631 -17.36 -6.34 1.36
C PHE A 631 -18.42 -7.26 1.97
N MET A 632 -18.77 -8.32 1.24
CA MET A 632 -19.71 -9.36 1.68
C MET A 632 -19.01 -10.53 2.36
N ARG A 633 -17.70 -10.67 2.12
CA ARG A 633 -16.82 -11.64 2.76
C ARG A 633 -15.55 -10.95 3.17
N ASP A 634 -14.94 -11.44 4.24
CA ASP A 634 -13.66 -10.95 4.74
C ASP A 634 -12.47 -11.81 4.27
N ARG A 635 -12.67 -12.69 3.28
CA ARG A 635 -11.66 -13.63 2.79
C ARG A 635 -11.80 -13.97 1.30
N VAL A 636 -10.71 -14.44 0.71
CA VAL A 636 -10.60 -14.93 -0.68
C VAL A 636 -9.95 -16.32 -0.69
N GLU A 637 -10.66 -17.31 -1.21
CA GLU A 637 -10.16 -18.68 -1.33
C GLU A 637 -9.16 -18.82 -2.50
N PRO A 638 -8.21 -19.79 -2.47
CA PRO A 638 -7.18 -19.91 -3.51
C PRO A 638 -7.73 -20.02 -4.94
N ALA A 639 -8.85 -20.73 -5.11
CA ALA A 639 -9.48 -20.95 -6.42
C ALA A 639 -10.02 -19.65 -7.05
N ASP A 640 -10.34 -18.65 -6.24
CA ASP A 640 -10.96 -17.40 -6.69
C ASP A 640 -9.95 -16.27 -6.84
N TRP A 641 -8.69 -16.52 -6.49
CA TRP A 641 -7.64 -15.51 -6.44
C TRP A 641 -7.49 -14.73 -7.75
N THR A 642 -7.37 -15.44 -8.88
CA THR A 642 -7.23 -14.82 -10.20
C THR A 642 -8.44 -13.92 -10.51
N THR A 643 -9.65 -14.42 -10.28
CA THR A 643 -10.88 -13.67 -10.51
C THR A 643 -10.99 -12.46 -9.58
N TYR A 644 -10.66 -12.60 -8.29
CA TYR A 644 -10.65 -11.51 -7.32
C TYR A 644 -9.69 -10.40 -7.75
N ARG A 645 -8.44 -10.74 -8.06
CA ARG A 645 -7.41 -9.79 -8.51
C ARG A 645 -7.87 -9.01 -9.75
N ASP A 646 -8.37 -9.71 -10.76
CA ASP A 646 -8.81 -9.09 -12.01
C ASP A 646 -10.02 -8.17 -11.79
N LYS A 647 -10.92 -8.55 -10.87
CA LYS A 647 -12.07 -7.72 -10.44
C LYS A 647 -11.61 -6.50 -9.65
N VAL A 648 -10.64 -6.62 -8.73
CA VAL A 648 -10.08 -5.47 -8.01
C VAL A 648 -9.40 -4.51 -8.97
N GLN A 649 -8.62 -5.00 -9.95
CA GLN A 649 -7.98 -4.14 -10.95
C GLN A 649 -9.02 -3.39 -11.80
N ARG A 650 -10.09 -4.06 -12.24
CA ARG A 650 -11.21 -3.40 -12.95
C ARG A 650 -11.92 -2.39 -12.06
N GLY A 651 -12.18 -2.75 -10.80
CA GLY A 651 -12.74 -1.87 -9.78
C GLY A 651 -11.91 -0.60 -9.60
N TRP A 652 -10.60 -0.72 -9.42
CA TRP A 652 -9.69 0.40 -9.33
C TRP A 652 -9.76 1.27 -10.59
N ASN A 653 -9.60 0.67 -11.77
CA ASN A 653 -9.63 1.42 -13.03
C ASN A 653 -10.96 2.14 -13.26
N GLY A 654 -12.09 1.56 -12.84
CA GLY A 654 -13.41 2.20 -12.95
C GLY A 654 -13.68 3.28 -11.90
N LEU A 655 -12.95 3.28 -10.78
CA LEU A 655 -13.00 4.33 -9.76
C LEU A 655 -12.04 5.50 -10.06
N LEU A 656 -11.09 5.34 -10.99
CA LEU A 656 -10.24 6.45 -11.46
C LEU A 656 -11.07 7.38 -12.33
N ASN A 657 -11.16 8.64 -11.92
CA ASN A 657 -11.91 9.65 -12.64
C ASN A 657 -10.96 10.71 -13.20
N THR A 658 -11.24 11.11 -14.44
CA THR A 658 -10.57 12.22 -15.10
C THR A 658 -11.64 13.25 -15.44
N LEU A 659 -11.40 14.49 -15.04
CA LEU A 659 -12.19 15.63 -15.45
C LEU A 659 -11.44 16.41 -16.53
N THR A 660 -12.12 16.70 -17.63
CA THR A 660 -11.60 17.54 -18.72
C THR A 660 -12.56 18.70 -18.97
N ILE A 661 -12.05 19.92 -18.93
CA ILE A 661 -12.80 21.14 -19.23
C ILE A 661 -12.06 22.00 -20.26
N ASN A 662 -12.78 22.86 -20.96
CA ASN A 662 -12.15 23.78 -21.92
C ASN A 662 -11.35 24.88 -21.20
N ALA A 663 -10.15 25.15 -21.70
CA ALA A 663 -9.29 26.23 -21.20
C ALA A 663 -9.83 27.64 -21.51
N ILE A 664 -10.87 27.74 -22.34
CA ILE A 664 -11.61 28.96 -22.63
C ILE A 664 -13.10 28.74 -22.36
N SER A 665 -13.80 29.80 -21.95
CA SER A 665 -15.25 29.75 -21.74
C SER A 665 -16.01 29.58 -23.07
N ALA A 666 -17.24 29.07 -23.00
CA ALA A 666 -18.08 28.91 -24.20
C ALA A 666 -18.31 30.23 -24.97
N PRO A 667 -18.58 31.39 -24.31
CA PRO A 667 -18.68 32.67 -25.02
C PRO A 667 -17.39 33.08 -25.74
N GLN A 668 -16.23 32.86 -25.11
CA GLN A 668 -14.93 33.16 -25.71
C GLN A 668 -14.62 32.25 -26.90
N LEU A 669 -14.99 30.97 -26.81
CA LEU A 669 -14.84 30.03 -27.92
C LEU A 669 -15.70 30.42 -29.13
N ILE A 670 -16.94 30.84 -28.90
CA ILE A 670 -17.82 31.36 -29.96
C ILE A 670 -17.18 32.59 -30.62
N ARG A 671 -16.67 33.52 -29.81
CA ARG A 671 -16.01 34.71 -30.34
C ARG A 671 -14.77 34.37 -31.17
N ALA A 672 -13.90 33.50 -30.65
CA ALA A 672 -12.71 33.06 -31.37
C ALA A 672 -13.07 32.39 -32.71
N ARG A 673 -14.17 31.63 -32.75
CA ARG A 673 -14.66 31.02 -34.00
C ARG A 673 -15.14 32.05 -35.03
N LEU A 674 -15.85 33.09 -34.59
CA LEU A 674 -16.23 34.19 -35.48
C LEU A 674 -14.99 34.92 -36.02
N ASP A 675 -14.00 35.18 -35.16
CA ASP A 675 -12.74 35.81 -35.58
C ASP A 675 -11.97 34.91 -36.58
N MET A 676 -12.04 33.59 -36.43
CA MET A 676 -11.48 32.63 -37.39
C MET A 676 -12.19 32.67 -38.75
N ASP A 677 -13.53 32.72 -38.77
CA ASP A 677 -14.33 32.81 -40.00
C ASP A 677 -14.00 34.10 -40.79
N ASP A 678 -13.83 35.21 -40.07
CA ASP A 678 -13.41 36.50 -40.64
C ASP A 678 -11.98 36.43 -41.23
N LEU A 679 -11.05 35.74 -40.55
CA LEU A 679 -9.69 35.51 -41.06
C LEU A 679 -9.69 34.62 -42.30
N GLU A 680 -10.52 33.57 -42.34
CA GLU A 680 -10.66 32.69 -43.50
C GLU A 680 -11.16 33.48 -44.72
N LYS A 681 -12.15 34.34 -44.51
CA LYS A 681 -12.64 35.25 -45.54
C LYS A 681 -11.54 36.21 -46.00
N ALA A 682 -10.79 36.81 -45.09
CA ALA A 682 -9.70 37.72 -45.42
C ALA A 682 -8.57 37.05 -46.20
N ILE A 683 -8.24 35.79 -45.91
CA ILE A 683 -7.27 34.99 -46.67
C ILE A 683 -7.81 34.68 -48.08
N LYS A 684 -9.07 34.24 -48.21
CA LYS A 684 -9.71 33.98 -49.51
C LYS A 684 -9.79 35.23 -50.38
N GLU A 685 -10.07 36.38 -49.78
CA GLU A 685 -10.10 37.69 -50.44
C GLU A 685 -8.71 38.28 -50.69
N LYS A 686 -7.62 37.56 -50.35
CA LYS A 686 -6.22 38.01 -50.47
C LYS A 686 -5.91 39.30 -49.71
N LYS A 687 -6.69 39.62 -48.66
CA LYS A 687 -6.41 40.71 -47.72
C LYS A 687 -5.30 40.33 -46.73
N ILE A 688 -5.13 39.03 -46.48
CA ILE A 688 -4.02 38.46 -45.72
C ILE A 688 -3.28 37.50 -46.65
N SER A 689 -2.00 37.78 -46.91
CA SER A 689 -1.15 36.91 -47.71
C SER A 689 -0.61 35.76 -46.86
N VAL A 690 -0.87 34.53 -47.28
CA VAL A 690 -0.27 33.29 -46.74
C VAL A 690 0.36 32.53 -47.89
N TYR A 691 1.53 31.94 -47.64
CA TYR A 691 2.36 31.27 -48.66
C TYR A 691 2.35 29.74 -48.51
N SER A 692 1.81 29.22 -47.41
CA SER A 692 1.64 27.80 -47.15
C SER A 692 0.38 27.51 -46.32
N GLU A 693 -0.06 26.24 -46.35
CA GLU A 693 -1.15 25.74 -45.51
C GLU A 693 -0.83 25.89 -44.01
N ALA A 694 0.43 25.63 -43.63
CA ALA A 694 0.92 25.82 -42.26
C ALA A 694 0.80 27.28 -41.79
N GLN A 695 1.05 28.26 -42.68
CA GLN A 695 0.85 29.68 -42.35
C GLN A 695 -0.62 30.04 -42.20
N ALA A 696 -1.51 29.48 -43.02
CA ALA A 696 -2.95 29.66 -42.84
C ALA A 696 -3.40 29.10 -41.48
N GLU A 697 -2.97 27.89 -41.12
CA GLU A 697 -3.25 27.28 -39.81
C GLU A 697 -2.72 28.13 -38.65
N ALA A 698 -1.49 28.67 -38.78
CA ALA A 698 -0.90 29.56 -37.79
C ALA A 698 -1.76 30.81 -37.57
N VAL A 699 -2.28 31.43 -38.64
CA VAL A 699 -3.20 32.58 -38.55
C VAL A 699 -4.49 32.20 -37.83
N TYR A 700 -5.11 31.07 -38.18
CA TYR A 700 -6.36 30.61 -37.55
C TYR A 700 -6.20 30.25 -36.07
N ARG A 701 -4.99 29.87 -35.65
CA ARG A 701 -4.71 29.50 -34.26
C ARG A 701 -4.60 30.71 -33.33
N LEU A 702 -4.20 31.88 -33.83
CA LEU A 702 -3.94 33.08 -33.00
C LEU A 702 -5.16 33.54 -32.17
N PRO A 703 -6.39 33.65 -32.72
CA PRO A 703 -7.56 34.06 -31.93
C PRO A 703 -7.84 33.13 -30.74
N VAL A 704 -7.59 31.82 -30.91
CA VAL A 704 -7.78 30.83 -29.84
C VAL A 704 -6.72 31.00 -28.75
N LEU A 705 -5.46 31.20 -29.12
CA LEU A 705 -4.36 31.44 -28.16
C LEU A 705 -4.56 32.76 -27.41
N ASP A 706 -5.05 33.80 -28.09
CA ASP A 706 -5.42 35.07 -27.48
C ASP A 706 -6.57 34.90 -26.49
N ALA A 707 -7.61 34.17 -26.86
CA ALA A 707 -8.73 33.85 -25.98
C ALA A 707 -8.27 33.05 -24.76
N GLN A 708 -7.34 32.11 -24.92
CA GLN A 708 -6.76 31.31 -23.84
C GLN A 708 -5.98 32.17 -22.84
N LEU A 709 -5.10 33.05 -23.32
CA LEU A 709 -4.31 33.95 -22.48
C LEU A 709 -5.20 34.93 -21.69
N ASN A 710 -6.31 35.37 -22.31
CA ASN A 710 -7.26 36.31 -21.72
C ASN A 710 -8.42 35.61 -20.98
N SER A 711 -8.42 34.28 -20.90
CA SER A 711 -9.54 33.50 -20.35
C SER A 711 -9.74 33.70 -18.84
N GLY A 712 -8.68 34.06 -18.12
CA GLY A 712 -8.64 33.97 -16.65
C GLY A 712 -8.63 32.53 -16.11
N ARG A 713 -8.65 31.52 -16.98
CA ARG A 713 -8.72 30.10 -16.61
C ARG A 713 -7.36 29.41 -16.55
N LEU A 714 -6.31 30.03 -17.11
CA LEU A 714 -4.95 29.50 -17.06
C LEU A 714 -4.18 30.09 -15.88
N SER A 715 -3.44 29.24 -15.18
CA SER A 715 -2.41 29.68 -14.22
C SER A 715 -1.25 30.37 -14.94
N GLU A 716 -0.43 31.13 -14.22
CA GLU A 716 0.75 31.79 -14.80
C GLU A 716 1.70 30.77 -15.46
N LYS A 717 1.94 29.62 -14.82
CA LYS A 717 2.76 28.53 -15.40
C LYS A 717 2.21 28.04 -16.74
N GLN A 718 0.89 27.87 -16.86
CA GLN A 718 0.24 27.41 -18.09
C GLN A 718 0.19 28.50 -19.17
N LYS A 719 0.08 29.78 -18.78
CA LYS A 719 0.19 30.92 -19.71
C LYS A 719 1.55 30.93 -20.40
N ALA A 720 2.64 30.57 -19.72
CA ALA A 720 3.96 30.45 -20.34
C ALA A 720 3.96 29.48 -21.54
N ASP A 721 3.25 28.35 -21.44
CA ASP A 721 3.15 27.37 -22.52
C ASP A 721 2.31 27.91 -23.70
N VAL A 722 1.28 28.70 -23.41
CA VAL A 722 0.47 29.37 -24.45
C VAL A 722 1.24 30.52 -25.11
N TYR A 723 2.01 31.30 -24.36
CA TYR A 723 2.91 32.30 -24.91
C TYR A 723 3.95 31.66 -25.84
N GLN A 724 4.53 30.53 -25.46
CA GLN A 724 5.45 29.80 -26.32
C GLN A 724 4.78 29.36 -27.63
N GLU A 725 3.59 28.76 -27.55
CA GLU A 725 2.86 28.35 -28.75
C GLU A 725 2.50 29.56 -29.63
N ARG A 726 2.03 30.66 -29.04
CA ARG A 726 1.69 31.88 -29.79
C ARG A 726 2.92 32.50 -30.44
N ALA A 727 4.06 32.50 -29.75
CA ALA A 727 5.33 32.93 -30.33
C ALA A 727 5.75 32.06 -31.52
N GLN A 728 5.57 30.74 -31.44
CA GLN A 728 5.80 29.85 -32.57
C GLN A 728 4.92 30.28 -33.75
N ARG A 729 3.59 30.40 -33.56
CA ARG A 729 2.66 30.81 -34.63
C ARG A 729 2.99 32.18 -35.23
N LEU A 730 3.37 33.15 -34.40
CA LEU A 730 3.80 34.48 -34.84
C LEU A 730 5.08 34.42 -35.67
N GLN A 731 6.04 33.57 -35.30
CA GLN A 731 7.24 33.32 -36.10
C GLN A 731 6.89 32.69 -37.45
N GLN A 732 5.96 31.72 -37.51
CA GLN A 732 5.54 31.06 -38.76
C GLN A 732 5.05 32.05 -39.83
N ILE A 733 4.43 33.14 -39.39
CA ILE A 733 3.88 34.21 -40.25
C ILE A 733 4.75 35.48 -40.28
N GLY A 734 6.01 35.40 -39.82
CA GLY A 734 6.99 36.49 -39.89
C GLY A 734 6.80 37.65 -38.91
N ARG A 735 5.90 37.53 -37.92
CA ARG A 735 5.63 38.55 -36.90
C ARG A 735 6.62 38.46 -35.72
N LEU A 736 7.92 38.57 -36.02
CA LEU A 736 9.01 38.33 -35.06
C LEU A 736 9.00 39.23 -33.81
N LYS A 737 8.53 40.48 -33.93
CA LYS A 737 8.43 41.38 -32.76
C LYS A 737 7.44 40.85 -31.71
N GLY A 738 6.29 40.34 -32.16
CA GLY A 738 5.29 39.74 -31.28
C GLY A 738 5.79 38.41 -30.70
N ALA A 739 6.43 37.58 -31.54
CA ALA A 739 7.02 36.32 -31.10
C ALA A 739 8.06 36.53 -29.99
N LYS A 740 8.96 37.51 -30.15
CA LYS A 740 9.93 37.89 -29.12
C LYS A 740 9.27 38.27 -27.80
N ALA A 741 8.29 39.18 -27.86
CA ALA A 741 7.60 39.68 -26.67
C ALA A 741 6.90 38.55 -25.88
N ASP A 742 6.36 37.55 -26.57
CA ASP A 742 5.72 36.40 -25.93
C ASP A 742 6.73 35.45 -25.27
N ILE A 743 7.85 35.17 -25.93
CA ILE A 743 8.92 34.36 -25.31
C ILE A 743 9.54 35.07 -24.11
N GLU A 744 9.72 36.39 -24.16
CA GLU A 744 10.18 37.17 -23.00
C GLU A 744 9.21 37.05 -21.82
N LYS A 745 7.88 37.10 -22.06
CA LYS A 745 6.87 36.83 -21.02
C LYS A 745 6.94 35.40 -20.49
N ALA A 746 7.09 34.41 -21.38
CA ALA A 746 7.23 33.01 -20.96
C ALA A 746 8.49 32.81 -20.10
N LEU A 747 9.61 33.44 -20.44
CA LEU A 747 10.87 33.42 -19.69
C LEU A 747 10.79 34.18 -18.35
N GLN A 748 9.96 35.21 -18.23
CA GLN A 748 9.70 35.83 -16.91
C GLN A 748 9.07 34.82 -15.92
N ILE A 749 8.33 33.83 -16.44
CA ILE A 749 7.67 32.79 -15.64
C ILE A 749 8.59 31.56 -15.49
N LYS A 750 9.30 31.16 -16.56
CA LYS A 750 10.20 30.00 -16.62
C LYS A 750 11.60 30.43 -17.10
N PRO A 751 12.42 31.09 -16.25
CA PRO A 751 13.63 31.81 -16.68
C PRO A 751 14.80 30.96 -17.18
N GLN A 752 14.79 29.65 -16.89
CA GLN A 752 15.87 28.72 -17.22
C GLN A 752 15.42 27.62 -18.18
N GLU A 753 14.24 27.76 -18.79
CA GLU A 753 13.68 26.75 -19.69
C GLU A 753 14.42 26.80 -21.05
N LEU A 754 15.28 25.80 -21.30
CA LEU A 754 16.12 25.74 -22.51
C LEU A 754 15.33 25.87 -23.82
N PRO A 755 14.16 25.23 -24.01
CA PRO A 755 13.34 25.43 -25.20
C PRO A 755 12.91 26.89 -25.44
N LEU A 756 12.63 27.67 -24.38
CA LEU A 756 12.25 29.08 -24.52
C LEU A 756 13.47 29.95 -24.87
N LEU A 757 14.62 29.70 -24.24
CA LEU A 757 15.88 30.39 -24.55
C LEU A 757 16.31 30.12 -26.00
N LEU A 758 16.22 28.87 -26.46
CA LEU A 758 16.53 28.50 -27.84
C LEU A 758 15.68 29.32 -28.82
N GLN A 759 14.37 29.35 -28.60
CA GLN A 759 13.45 30.07 -29.46
C GLN A 759 13.73 31.58 -29.44
N LEU A 760 14.05 32.18 -28.29
CA LEU A 760 14.44 33.58 -28.20
C LEU A 760 15.72 33.86 -29.00
N GLY A 761 16.71 32.97 -28.89
CA GLY A 761 17.97 33.05 -29.63
C GLY A 761 17.76 33.00 -31.16
N GLN A 762 16.92 32.08 -31.63
CA GLN A 762 16.54 31.98 -33.05
C GLN A 762 15.81 33.24 -33.52
N ILE A 763 14.87 33.78 -32.74
CA ILE A 763 14.19 35.05 -33.03
C ILE A 763 15.20 36.19 -33.12
N ALA A 764 16.19 36.26 -32.23
CA ALA A 764 17.25 37.26 -32.29
C ALA A 764 18.09 37.13 -33.57
N GLN A 765 18.41 35.91 -34.03
CA GLN A 765 19.09 35.69 -35.31
C GLN A 765 18.27 36.18 -36.50
N MET A 766 16.97 35.84 -36.56
CA MET A 766 16.06 36.29 -37.62
C MET A 766 15.87 37.82 -37.63
N GLN A 767 15.94 38.47 -36.47
CA GLN A 767 15.92 39.94 -36.33
C GLN A 767 17.27 40.62 -36.64
N ASN A 768 18.29 39.86 -37.04
CA ASN A 768 19.67 40.33 -37.23
C ASN A 768 20.33 40.91 -35.95
N ASN A 769 19.91 40.47 -34.77
CA ASN A 769 20.51 40.88 -33.48
C ASN A 769 21.51 39.82 -32.99
N GLN A 770 22.67 39.78 -33.64
CA GLN A 770 23.71 38.78 -33.36
C GLN A 770 24.32 38.87 -31.95
N PRO A 771 24.53 40.06 -31.35
CA PRO A 771 25.02 40.14 -29.97
C PRO A 771 24.09 39.45 -28.98
N GLU A 772 22.78 39.64 -29.15
CA GLU A 772 21.78 39.04 -28.27
C GLU A 772 21.66 37.52 -28.45
N ALA A 773 21.67 37.03 -29.70
CA ALA A 773 21.67 35.60 -29.99
C ALA A 773 22.89 34.88 -29.36
N ALA A 774 24.08 35.49 -29.42
CA ALA A 774 25.29 34.93 -28.82
C ALA A 774 25.24 34.93 -27.29
N ARG A 775 24.67 35.98 -26.68
CA ARG A 775 24.45 36.06 -25.23
C ARG A 775 23.53 34.93 -24.75
N ILE A 776 22.41 34.72 -25.44
CA ILE A 776 21.43 33.67 -25.11
C ILE A 776 22.04 32.27 -25.28
N ALA A 777 22.78 32.03 -26.37
CA ALA A 777 23.44 30.74 -26.58
C ALA A 777 24.45 30.41 -25.47
N LYS A 778 25.24 31.41 -25.02
CA LYS A 778 26.14 31.25 -23.87
C LYS A 778 25.37 30.96 -22.58
N GLN A 779 24.28 31.69 -22.33
CA GLN A 779 23.41 31.43 -21.17
C GLN A 779 22.85 30.00 -21.18
N MET A 780 22.48 29.45 -22.34
CA MET A 780 22.04 28.06 -22.44
C MET A 780 23.17 27.07 -22.14
N LEU A 781 24.39 27.35 -22.61
CA LEU A 781 25.57 26.53 -22.31
C LEU A 781 25.98 26.58 -20.83
N ASP A 782 25.76 27.71 -20.16
CA ASP A 782 25.97 27.84 -18.72
C ASP A 782 24.98 26.95 -17.92
N LEU A 783 23.74 26.79 -18.42
CA LEU A 783 22.74 25.89 -17.84
C LEU A 783 23.01 24.42 -18.19
N GLN A 784 23.45 24.14 -19.42
CA GLN A 784 23.75 22.81 -19.92
C GLN A 784 24.89 22.84 -20.94
N ALA A 785 26.12 22.56 -20.46
CA ALA A 785 27.36 22.73 -21.23
C ALA A 785 27.41 21.97 -22.57
N ASN A 786 26.74 20.82 -22.66
CA ASN A 786 26.75 19.95 -23.84
C ASN A 786 25.42 19.97 -24.61
N ASP A 787 24.60 21.02 -24.45
CA ASP A 787 23.37 21.16 -25.21
C ASP A 787 23.64 21.46 -26.69
N VAL A 788 23.21 20.55 -27.57
CA VAL A 788 23.48 20.60 -29.01
C VAL A 788 22.83 21.83 -29.65
N SER A 789 21.64 22.21 -29.20
CA SER A 789 20.89 23.33 -29.76
C SER A 789 21.57 24.65 -29.41
N ALA A 790 22.05 24.80 -28.17
CA ALA A 790 22.83 25.95 -27.72
C ALA A 790 24.16 26.09 -28.48
N GLN A 791 24.89 24.99 -28.67
CA GLN A 791 26.14 24.98 -29.43
C GLN A 791 25.91 25.34 -30.90
N SER A 792 24.85 24.82 -31.53
CA SER A 792 24.48 25.11 -32.91
C SER A 792 24.03 26.56 -33.09
N LEU A 793 23.26 27.09 -32.14
CA LEU A 793 22.86 28.51 -32.10
C LEU A 793 24.08 29.42 -31.96
N LEU A 794 25.06 29.07 -31.12
CA LEU A 794 26.30 29.83 -30.98
C LEU A 794 27.13 29.78 -32.28
N ALA A 795 27.32 28.58 -32.85
CA ALA A 795 28.12 28.40 -34.06
C ALA A 795 27.56 29.18 -35.26
N SER A 796 26.25 29.11 -35.49
CA SER A 796 25.56 29.88 -36.52
C SER A 796 25.62 31.39 -36.25
N THR A 797 25.50 31.84 -34.99
CA THR A 797 25.63 33.25 -34.64
C THR A 797 27.04 33.79 -34.88
N LEU A 798 28.09 33.04 -34.52
CA LEU A 798 29.48 33.40 -34.80
C LEU A 798 29.74 33.55 -36.31
N TYR A 799 29.13 32.69 -37.12
CA TYR A 799 29.18 32.79 -38.57
C TYR A 799 28.59 34.12 -39.06
N GLN A 800 27.41 34.50 -38.57
CA GLN A 800 26.75 35.76 -38.93
C GLN A 800 27.53 37.00 -38.45
N GLN A 801 28.30 36.89 -37.36
CA GLN A 801 29.23 37.92 -36.88
C GLN A 801 30.54 37.99 -37.69
N LYS A 802 30.68 37.18 -38.76
CA LYS A 802 31.89 37.03 -39.58
C LYS A 802 33.11 36.48 -38.81
N GLN A 803 32.88 35.84 -37.66
CA GLN A 803 33.93 35.17 -36.87
C GLN A 803 34.09 33.73 -37.34
N TYR A 804 34.49 33.55 -38.60
CA TYR A 804 34.39 32.27 -39.29
C TYR A 804 35.26 31.16 -38.69
N ALA A 805 36.49 31.46 -38.25
CA ALA A 805 37.35 30.47 -37.61
C ALA A 805 36.77 29.97 -36.28
N ALA A 806 36.20 30.87 -35.47
CA ALA A 806 35.53 30.51 -34.22
C ALA A 806 34.24 29.72 -34.47
N SER A 807 33.47 30.09 -35.49
CA SER A 807 32.29 29.34 -35.93
C SER A 807 32.64 27.90 -36.35
N ALA A 808 33.71 27.71 -37.14
CA ALA A 808 34.17 26.39 -37.57
C ALA A 808 34.60 25.53 -36.37
N ALA A 809 35.32 26.10 -35.40
CA ALA A 809 35.68 25.39 -34.16
C ALA A 809 34.43 24.98 -33.35
N GLN A 810 33.43 25.86 -33.25
CA GLN A 810 32.19 25.55 -32.54
C GLN A 810 31.38 24.46 -33.26
N TRP A 811 31.28 24.49 -34.60
CA TRP A 811 30.59 23.43 -35.36
C TRP A 811 31.28 22.07 -35.22
N ARG A 812 32.61 22.01 -35.14
CA ARG A 812 33.32 20.76 -34.81
C ARG A 812 32.94 20.21 -33.45
N THR A 813 32.71 21.09 -32.47
CA THR A 813 32.24 20.69 -31.13
C THR A 813 30.84 20.07 -31.18
N VAL A 814 29.94 20.62 -32.01
CA VAL A 814 28.59 20.06 -32.23
C VAL A 814 28.66 18.64 -32.82
N LEU A 815 29.64 18.39 -33.70
CA LEU A 815 29.81 17.13 -34.43
C LEU A 815 30.52 16.02 -33.62
N ALA A 816 31.19 16.36 -32.52
CA ALA A 816 31.92 15.41 -31.67
C ALA A 816 30.95 14.48 -30.91
N ASP A 817 31.24 13.18 -30.89
CA ASP A 817 30.51 12.15 -30.11
C ASP A 817 28.98 12.03 -30.38
N ARG A 818 28.54 12.30 -31.62
CA ARG A 818 27.12 12.20 -32.06
C ARG A 818 26.86 11.15 -33.14
N ASN A 819 25.61 10.71 -33.27
CA ASN A 819 25.18 9.79 -34.34
C ASN A 819 24.98 10.52 -35.69
N GLU A 820 24.85 9.78 -36.80
CA GLU A 820 24.75 10.33 -38.16
C GLU A 820 23.56 11.29 -38.34
N ALA A 821 22.41 11.00 -37.74
CA ALA A 821 21.23 11.86 -37.82
C ALA A 821 21.45 13.21 -37.09
N GLU A 822 22.09 13.16 -35.91
CA GLU A 822 22.44 14.33 -35.09
C GLU A 822 23.50 15.22 -35.74
N LYS A 823 24.39 14.66 -36.58
CA LYS A 823 25.45 15.39 -37.28
C LYS A 823 24.99 16.15 -38.53
N SER A 824 23.84 15.74 -39.09
CA SER A 824 23.45 16.02 -40.48
C SER A 824 23.35 17.51 -40.83
N THR A 825 22.87 18.39 -39.95
CA THR A 825 22.74 19.84 -40.24
C THR A 825 24.01 20.62 -39.87
N ALA A 826 24.72 20.20 -38.82
CA ALA A 826 25.93 20.86 -38.32
C ALA A 826 27.11 20.78 -39.30
N VAL A 827 27.19 19.71 -40.09
CA VAL A 827 28.27 19.50 -41.07
C VAL A 827 28.26 20.54 -42.20
N ILE A 828 27.07 21.00 -42.62
CA ILE A 828 26.94 22.09 -43.60
C ILE A 828 27.43 23.41 -42.99
N GLY A 829 27.07 23.66 -41.73
CA GLY A 829 27.57 24.81 -40.98
C GLY A 829 29.10 24.84 -40.89
N LEU A 830 29.72 23.69 -40.61
CA LEU A 830 31.18 23.55 -40.60
C LEU A 830 31.79 23.81 -41.98
N PHE A 831 31.23 23.23 -43.04
CA PHE A 831 31.71 23.43 -44.42
C PHE A 831 31.73 24.92 -44.79
N LEU A 832 30.62 25.61 -44.58
CA LEU A 832 30.48 27.03 -44.90
C LEU A 832 31.41 27.91 -44.06
N ALA A 833 31.57 27.59 -42.77
CA ALA A 833 32.45 28.32 -41.85
C ALA A 833 33.94 28.13 -42.19
N ALA A 834 34.36 26.91 -42.55
CA ALA A 834 35.72 26.62 -42.98
C ALA A 834 36.07 27.36 -44.27
N GLN A 835 35.20 27.32 -45.28
CA GLN A 835 35.38 28.07 -46.53
C GLN A 835 35.50 29.57 -46.28
N ALA A 836 34.64 30.14 -45.44
CA ALA A 836 34.67 31.57 -45.10
C ALA A 836 35.94 31.97 -44.33
N ALA A 837 36.52 31.06 -43.56
CA ALA A 837 37.76 31.27 -42.82
C ALA A 837 39.02 31.12 -43.69
N GLY A 838 38.88 30.81 -44.99
CA GLY A 838 40.01 30.51 -45.88
C GLY A 838 40.67 29.16 -45.61
N GLN A 839 39.97 28.25 -44.93
CA GLN A 839 40.40 26.86 -44.73
C GLN A 839 39.85 25.97 -45.86
N ASP A 840 40.43 24.79 -46.06
CA ASP A 840 39.87 23.78 -46.97
C ASP A 840 38.58 23.18 -46.38
N PRO A 841 37.39 23.49 -46.92
CA PRO A 841 36.12 23.02 -46.37
C PRO A 841 35.86 21.53 -46.66
N VAL A 842 36.44 20.99 -47.73
CA VAL A 842 36.33 19.57 -48.07
C VAL A 842 37.11 18.76 -47.03
N ALA A 843 38.38 19.10 -46.84
CA ALA A 843 39.21 18.45 -45.80
C ALA A 843 38.60 18.59 -44.40
N ALA A 844 38.01 19.74 -44.07
CA ALA A 844 37.38 19.98 -42.77
C ALA A 844 36.11 19.14 -42.50
N THR A 845 35.49 18.57 -43.53
CA THR A 845 34.21 17.82 -43.39
C THR A 845 34.28 16.36 -43.85
N SER A 846 35.38 15.93 -44.48
CA SER A 846 35.56 14.57 -44.98
C SER A 846 35.36 13.47 -43.94
N GLU A 847 35.75 13.69 -42.68
CA GLU A 847 35.59 12.71 -41.59
C GLU A 847 34.13 12.54 -41.13
N PHE A 848 33.23 13.46 -41.51
CA PHE A 848 31.81 13.46 -41.12
C PHE A 848 30.88 13.03 -42.25
N LEU A 849 31.42 12.57 -43.39
CA LEU A 849 30.64 12.05 -44.49
C LEU A 849 29.90 10.76 -44.09
N PRO A 850 28.65 10.58 -44.53
CA PRO A 850 27.83 9.43 -44.16
C PRO A 850 28.37 8.17 -44.86
N GLN A 851 28.38 7.04 -44.16
CA GLN A 851 28.75 5.75 -44.74
C GLN A 851 27.56 5.08 -45.48
N SER A 852 26.35 5.62 -45.30
CA SER A 852 25.12 5.11 -45.91
C SER A 852 25.03 5.40 -47.41
N THR A 853 24.49 4.44 -48.18
CA THR A 853 24.15 4.61 -49.61
C THR A 853 22.91 5.49 -49.83
N HIS A 854 22.10 5.69 -48.78
CA HIS A 854 20.97 6.62 -48.75
C HIS A 854 21.14 7.54 -47.53
N PRO A 855 21.99 8.57 -47.64
CA PRO A 855 22.30 9.40 -46.49
C PRO A 855 21.10 10.27 -46.08
N ALA A 856 20.96 10.51 -44.78
CA ALA A 856 19.90 11.37 -44.26
C ALA A 856 20.03 12.80 -44.80
N TRP A 857 18.91 13.51 -44.91
CA TRP A 857 18.93 14.95 -45.20
C TRP A 857 19.67 15.71 -44.06
N PRO A 858 20.49 16.75 -44.31
CA PRO A 858 20.86 17.37 -45.59
C PRO A 858 22.21 16.92 -46.21
N TYR A 859 22.73 15.71 -45.92
CA TYR A 859 23.98 15.22 -46.53
C TYR A 859 24.05 15.26 -48.08
N PRO A 860 22.95 15.10 -48.83
CA PRO A 860 22.96 15.31 -50.28
C PRO A 860 23.44 16.71 -50.69
N VAL A 861 23.14 17.73 -49.89
CA VAL A 861 23.63 19.10 -50.10
C VAL A 861 25.14 19.15 -49.93
N LEU A 862 25.68 18.46 -48.90
CA LEU A 862 27.12 18.34 -48.68
C LEU A 862 27.82 17.63 -49.85
N GLN A 863 27.20 16.59 -50.43
CA GLN A 863 27.74 15.92 -51.63
C GLN A 863 27.81 16.85 -52.84
N VAL A 864 26.85 17.76 -53.01
CA VAL A 864 26.92 18.80 -54.05
C VAL A 864 28.06 19.79 -53.74
N LEU A 865 28.20 20.22 -52.48
CA LEU A 865 29.27 21.12 -52.04
C LEU A 865 30.68 20.51 -52.22
N HIS A 866 30.82 19.17 -52.09
CA HIS A 866 32.04 18.41 -52.37
C HIS A 866 32.26 18.14 -53.87
N GLY A 867 31.26 18.39 -54.73
CA GLY A 867 31.31 18.10 -56.16
C GLY A 867 31.03 16.64 -56.54
N HIS A 868 30.56 15.81 -55.60
CA HIS A 868 30.21 14.40 -55.83
C HIS A 868 28.78 14.21 -56.38
N LEU A 869 27.91 15.21 -56.23
CA LEU A 869 26.53 15.19 -56.72
C LEU A 869 26.23 16.46 -57.53
N SER A 870 25.44 16.35 -58.60
CA SER A 870 25.04 17.52 -59.41
C SER A 870 23.81 18.21 -58.83
N GLU A 871 23.61 19.52 -59.11
CA GLU A 871 22.38 20.24 -58.72
C GLU A 871 21.12 19.54 -59.24
N THR A 872 21.15 19.05 -60.48
CA THR A 872 20.03 18.32 -61.10
C THR A 872 19.68 17.05 -60.33
N ALA A 873 20.69 16.33 -59.82
CA ALA A 873 20.48 15.14 -59.01
C ALA A 873 20.01 15.48 -57.57
N LEU A 874 20.32 16.68 -57.06
CA LEU A 874 19.77 17.16 -55.78
C LEU A 874 18.27 17.47 -55.87
N GLN A 875 17.77 17.95 -57.01
CA GLN A 875 16.36 18.33 -57.18
C GLN A 875 15.36 17.18 -56.96
N THR A 876 15.75 15.94 -57.24
CA THR A 876 14.90 14.77 -56.96
C THR A 876 14.78 14.50 -55.46
N GLN A 877 15.77 14.92 -54.67
CA GLN A 877 15.82 14.75 -53.22
C GLN A 877 15.16 15.89 -52.45
N LEU A 878 14.89 17.02 -53.13
CA LEU A 878 14.07 18.13 -52.62
C LEU A 878 12.57 17.83 -52.64
N LYS A 879 12.16 16.59 -52.86
CA LYS A 879 10.75 16.17 -52.89
C LYS A 879 10.44 15.23 -51.74
N THR A 880 9.26 15.40 -51.15
CA THR A 880 8.67 14.49 -50.16
C THR A 880 7.26 14.16 -50.68
N ASP A 881 6.94 12.87 -50.80
CA ASP A 881 5.68 12.36 -51.41
C ASP A 881 5.35 12.97 -52.79
N GLY A 882 6.39 13.20 -53.60
CA GLY A 882 6.26 13.75 -54.96
C GLY A 882 6.02 15.26 -55.03
N LYS A 883 5.84 15.95 -53.90
CA LYS A 883 5.73 17.42 -53.82
C LYS A 883 7.06 18.04 -53.41
N THR A 884 7.31 19.28 -53.85
CA THR A 884 8.49 20.05 -53.42
C THR A 884 8.45 20.24 -51.91
N ASP A 885 9.53 19.85 -51.25
CA ASP A 885 9.77 20.07 -49.83
C ASP A 885 10.49 21.41 -49.67
N TYR A 886 9.72 22.44 -49.30
CA TYR A 886 10.21 23.81 -49.21
C TYR A 886 11.22 24.03 -48.09
N VAL A 887 11.22 23.19 -47.04
CA VAL A 887 12.24 23.20 -45.98
C VAL A 887 13.57 22.77 -46.58
N LYS A 888 13.61 21.57 -47.18
CA LYS A 888 14.79 21.03 -47.84
C LYS A 888 15.33 21.99 -48.91
N MET A 889 14.42 22.56 -49.70
CA MET A 889 14.79 23.49 -50.76
C MET A 889 15.44 24.77 -50.21
N THR A 890 14.90 25.32 -49.13
CA THR A 890 15.44 26.54 -48.49
C THR A 890 16.84 26.28 -47.92
N GLU A 891 17.01 25.20 -47.15
CA GLU A 891 18.30 24.82 -46.56
C GLU A 891 19.38 24.58 -47.63
N ALA A 892 19.03 23.81 -48.67
CA ALA A 892 19.93 23.46 -49.75
C ALA A 892 20.40 24.70 -50.52
N TYR A 893 19.46 25.52 -50.99
CA TYR A 893 19.79 26.65 -51.83
C TYR A 893 20.38 27.82 -51.03
N TYR A 894 20.10 27.94 -49.73
CA TYR A 894 20.83 28.84 -48.86
C TYR A 894 22.31 28.43 -48.76
N ALA A 895 22.59 27.15 -48.46
CA ALA A 895 23.96 26.66 -48.34
C ALA A 895 24.75 26.79 -49.66
N LEU A 896 24.15 26.37 -50.78
CA LEU A 896 24.75 26.51 -52.11
C LEU A 896 24.98 27.98 -52.46
N GLY A 897 23.98 28.85 -52.23
CA GLY A 897 24.06 30.30 -52.45
C GLY A 897 25.20 30.94 -51.67
N GLN A 898 25.34 30.57 -50.41
CA GLN A 898 26.38 31.06 -49.52
C GLN A 898 27.78 30.62 -49.98
N PHE A 899 27.92 29.37 -50.43
CA PHE A 899 29.18 28.87 -50.99
C PHE A 899 29.56 29.56 -52.30
N ALA A 900 28.63 29.73 -53.25
CA ALA A 900 28.87 30.48 -54.49
C ALA A 900 29.28 31.93 -54.21
N LEU A 901 28.67 32.56 -53.21
CA LEU A 901 29.01 33.92 -52.81
C LEU A 901 30.46 34.01 -52.30
N GLN A 902 30.90 33.04 -51.49
CA GLN A 902 32.27 32.96 -50.97
C GLN A 902 33.31 32.71 -52.07
N GLN A 903 32.94 32.02 -53.17
CA GLN A 903 33.78 31.84 -54.35
C GLN A 903 33.82 33.08 -55.27
N GLY A 904 33.07 34.14 -54.95
CA GLY A 904 32.96 35.34 -55.78
C GLY A 904 31.96 35.21 -56.93
N ASN A 905 31.23 34.10 -57.06
CA ASN A 905 30.21 33.90 -58.09
C ASN A 905 28.86 34.52 -57.68
N LYS A 906 28.81 35.86 -57.71
CA LYS A 906 27.64 36.65 -57.28
C LYS A 906 26.36 36.35 -58.07
N ALA A 907 26.47 36.07 -59.37
CA ALA A 907 25.32 35.78 -60.23
C ALA A 907 24.64 34.47 -59.83
N GLN A 908 25.42 33.41 -59.61
CA GLN A 908 24.91 32.12 -59.17
C GLN A 908 24.38 32.18 -57.73
N ALA A 909 25.09 32.88 -56.84
CA ALA A 909 24.65 33.09 -55.46
C ALA A 909 23.27 33.75 -55.40
N LYS A 910 23.06 34.80 -56.21
CA LYS A 910 21.76 35.50 -56.32
C LYS A 910 20.65 34.56 -56.80
N ALA A 911 20.91 33.75 -57.83
CA ALA A 911 19.92 32.80 -58.35
C ALA A 911 19.54 31.74 -57.30
N TRP A 912 20.50 31.21 -56.55
CA TRP A 912 20.24 30.22 -55.51
C TRP A 912 19.54 30.83 -54.29
N PHE A 913 19.91 32.02 -53.81
CA PHE A 913 19.14 32.67 -52.75
C PHE A 913 17.69 32.97 -53.16
N GLN A 914 17.45 33.36 -54.42
CA GLN A 914 16.09 33.51 -54.95
C GLN A 914 15.30 32.19 -54.94
N LYS A 915 15.95 31.07 -55.26
CA LYS A 915 15.33 29.73 -55.14
C LYS A 915 15.04 29.39 -53.68
N ALA A 916 15.97 29.65 -52.76
CA ALA A 916 15.74 29.44 -51.32
C ALA A 916 14.51 30.22 -50.83
N MET A 917 14.26 31.41 -51.36
CA MET A 917 13.10 32.22 -51.02
C MET A 917 11.80 31.82 -51.72
N SER A 918 11.82 31.01 -52.77
CA SER A 918 10.63 30.73 -53.59
C SER A 918 9.52 29.92 -52.91
N GLY A 919 9.80 29.34 -51.73
CA GLY A 919 8.84 28.61 -50.90
C GLY A 919 8.22 29.37 -49.71
N MET A 920 8.77 30.55 -49.39
CA MET A 920 8.49 31.39 -48.19
C MET A 920 7.78 30.71 -47.00
N GLN A 921 8.49 29.79 -46.34
CA GLN A 921 8.16 29.36 -44.97
C GLN A 921 8.95 30.23 -43.98
N MET A 922 8.31 31.23 -43.37
CA MET A 922 8.97 32.25 -42.53
C MET A 922 9.44 31.76 -41.14
N GLU A 923 9.58 30.45 -40.95
CA GLU A 923 9.95 29.85 -39.66
C GLU A 923 11.45 29.60 -39.51
N MET A 924 12.20 29.62 -40.63
CA MET A 924 13.61 29.22 -40.67
C MET A 924 14.57 30.41 -40.71
N PRO A 925 15.61 30.46 -39.85
CA PRO A 925 16.63 31.50 -39.91
C PRO A 925 17.30 31.65 -41.28
N GLU A 926 17.54 30.56 -41.99
CA GLU A 926 18.18 30.48 -43.30
C GLU A 926 17.45 31.33 -44.35
N LEU A 927 16.12 31.43 -44.26
CA LEU A 927 15.33 32.29 -45.15
C LEU A 927 15.68 33.77 -44.95
N TYR A 928 15.71 34.23 -43.69
CA TYR A 928 16.09 35.60 -43.33
C TYR A 928 17.57 35.87 -43.64
N PHE A 929 18.40 34.83 -43.62
CA PHE A 929 19.81 34.94 -43.98
C PHE A 929 19.95 35.13 -45.50
N ALA A 930 19.24 34.31 -46.29
CA ALA A 930 19.20 34.42 -47.76
C ALA A 930 18.65 35.78 -48.23
N ASP A 931 17.58 36.27 -47.62
CA ASP A 931 16.98 37.58 -47.95
C ASP A 931 17.98 38.73 -47.75
N ARG A 932 18.68 38.73 -46.61
CA ARG A 932 19.74 39.72 -46.34
C ARG A 932 20.89 39.64 -47.35
N GLN A 933 21.32 38.43 -47.74
CA GLN A 933 22.34 38.28 -48.78
C GLN A 933 21.84 38.82 -50.13
N LEU A 934 20.58 38.58 -50.48
CA LEU A 934 19.98 39.15 -51.68
C LEU A 934 19.93 40.67 -51.66
N GLU A 935 19.65 41.29 -50.51
CA GLU A 935 19.73 42.75 -50.37
C GLU A 935 21.15 43.28 -50.63
N THR A 936 22.19 42.58 -50.18
CA THR A 936 23.59 42.96 -50.46
C THR A 936 24.05 42.69 -51.90
N LEU A 937 23.29 41.88 -52.66
CA LEU A 937 23.56 41.50 -54.06
C LEU A 937 22.64 42.24 -55.06
N LYS A 938 21.76 43.11 -54.57
CA LYS A 938 21.05 44.12 -55.36
C LYS A 938 21.99 45.31 -55.59
#